data_AF-A0A944YTT4-F1
#
_entry.id   AF-A0A944YTT4-F1
#
_cell.length_a   1.000
_cell.length_b   1.000
_cell.length_c   1.000
_cell.angle_alpha   90.00
_cell.angle_beta   90.00
_cell.angle_gamma   90.00
#
_symmetry.space_group_name_H-M   'P 1'
#
loop_
_entity.id
_entity.type
_entity.pdbx_description
1 polymer ?
#
loop_
_entity_poly.entity_id
_entity_poly.type
_entity_poly.pdbx_seq_one_letter_code
_entity_poly.pdbx_strand_id
1 'polypeptide(L)'
;NDDLYENIESSIQTYQEDLANEGFDSFVLQFDGTSHFDLKVQIIVYNQTENVTNVVLIGDLPIAWFELFEDFNNNGIQDDDEAWVEFPCDLYYTDIDGSWDDTDNNGIYDYHEGDKHPEIGIGRIVSDNMNMLSETESELITNYFQKNHLYRTGIITSHEASLAYIDDDWSYWGSEYQQAMQLAYPSVELINDDEETIAIDYRDNRLIADYEFIQVHVHSGPNAHYFYYNDGNNYELVNNYEIEGINPTAHFYNLFCCSNSRYTTANNMGGMYLYGSDHGLATIGSTKTGSMLGFSDFYQPFSEDLTIGESLRLWWEANVDTGPDWRWERAWFYGMIVQGDPSLLREYEQGDVVYIPHDFPTIQEGIDASSDGFIIFVDDGIYPENLTISGKNIILQSINGAENCIIDAFSDDSVINIQDSDNSEIRGFTIQNGSADYGGGGINISGSPLIEDCIIWNNIATRGGGIYVAGNPTIRNNIIQNNAVTVAGGGIVSYSGEMILENNLITQNHSDIYGGGVHIETSGYVEITNNQLSENTSMRGSAICFHAENAGGFIKNNLVIENSSQYLHSDFGHELESMEIINNTFANNIVDSLGIYVYKAVLINNIIWNNADQEITIGTGADVEVRYCNIQGGWEGEGNINVLPRFAGQSYGDYSITGFSHCVGAGISEIEINGTIYYAPEFDIEGTIRPAPVGTNPDIGAYENLNGEPYVSAENTQLLVPEYKLQNYPNPFNPSTTISFESTDSNEYARIEIYNLKGQKVRKFDVILNGVEGESNSIEWNGTDLNNKQVGSGIYLYKLIIDKKTVASKKMLMIK
;
A
#
# COMPACT_ATOMS: atom_id res chain seq x y z
N ASN A 1 -12.53 -25.91 13.94
CA ASN A 1 -12.99 -27.09 14.70
C ASN A 1 -11.77 -27.78 15.31
N ASP A 2 -11.64 -27.77 16.64
CA ASP A 2 -10.48 -28.32 17.37
C ASP A 2 -10.20 -29.79 17.04
N ASP A 3 -11.24 -30.57 16.76
CA ASP A 3 -11.10 -31.99 16.41
C ASP A 3 -10.53 -32.23 14.99
N LEU A 4 -10.65 -31.23 14.10
CA LEU A 4 -10.13 -31.30 12.72
C LEU A 4 -8.66 -30.88 12.67
N TYR A 5 -8.28 -29.83 13.41
CA TYR A 5 -6.96 -29.20 13.30
C TYR A 5 -5.82 -30.18 13.57
N GLU A 6 -5.93 -31.04 14.59
CA GLU A 6 -4.90 -32.04 14.90
C GLU A 6 -4.60 -33.00 13.72
N ASN A 7 -5.59 -33.25 12.86
CA ASN A 7 -5.45 -34.15 11.71
C ASN A 7 -4.86 -33.47 10.46
N ILE A 8 -4.92 -32.14 10.39
CA ILE A 8 -4.45 -31.36 9.23
C ILE A 8 -3.30 -30.40 9.56
N GLU A 9 -2.84 -30.35 10.81
CA GLU A 9 -1.82 -29.40 11.30
C GLU A 9 -0.57 -29.37 10.40
N SER A 10 -0.08 -30.51 9.94
CA SER A 10 1.09 -30.54 9.05
C SER A 10 0.83 -29.88 7.69
N SER A 11 -0.38 -30.05 7.15
CA SER A 11 -0.79 -29.41 5.89
C SER A 11 -0.91 -27.90 6.07
N ILE A 12 -1.44 -27.46 7.21
CA ILE A 12 -1.53 -26.03 7.54
C ILE A 12 -0.12 -25.44 7.71
N GLN A 13 0.81 -26.14 8.35
CA GLN A 13 2.19 -25.68 8.47
C GLN A 13 2.87 -25.51 7.11
N THR A 14 2.74 -26.48 6.21
CA THR A 14 3.25 -26.35 4.83
C THR A 14 2.59 -25.17 4.12
N TYR A 15 1.29 -25.00 4.24
CA TYR A 15 0.59 -23.87 3.65
C TYR A 15 1.09 -22.51 4.20
N GLN A 16 1.36 -22.40 5.50
CA GLN A 16 1.96 -21.20 6.08
C GLN A 16 3.38 -20.94 5.56
N GLU A 17 4.18 -22.00 5.31
CA GLU A 17 5.51 -21.89 4.70
C GLU A 17 5.40 -21.40 3.25
N ASP A 18 4.44 -21.92 2.48
CA ASP A 18 4.20 -21.49 1.10
C ASP A 18 3.78 -20.02 1.04
N LEU A 19 2.83 -19.60 1.89
CA LEU A 19 2.43 -18.19 2.03
C LEU A 19 3.60 -17.28 2.39
N ALA A 20 4.46 -17.71 3.32
CA ALA A 20 5.64 -16.94 3.71
C ALA A 20 6.65 -16.79 2.55
N ASN A 21 6.79 -17.81 1.70
CA ASN A 21 7.64 -17.74 0.50
C ASN A 21 7.09 -16.76 -0.54
N GLU A 22 5.78 -16.50 -0.52
CA GLU A 22 5.11 -15.50 -1.37
C GLU A 22 4.99 -14.12 -0.70
N GLY A 23 5.60 -13.92 0.47
CA GLY A 23 5.63 -12.63 1.16
C GLY A 23 4.44 -12.36 2.08
N PHE A 24 3.56 -13.34 2.32
CA PHE A 24 2.47 -13.21 3.27
C PHE A 24 2.87 -13.63 4.69
N ASP A 25 2.58 -12.77 5.66
CA ASP A 25 2.52 -13.18 7.06
C ASP A 25 1.20 -13.92 7.31
N SER A 26 1.27 -15.09 7.95
CA SER A 26 0.10 -15.91 8.26
C SER A 26 0.01 -16.33 9.72
N PHE A 27 -1.21 -16.38 10.24
CA PHE A 27 -1.50 -16.88 11.59
C PHE A 27 -2.69 -17.82 11.56
N VAL A 28 -2.67 -18.82 12.44
CA VAL A 28 -3.69 -19.87 12.52
C VAL A 28 -4.49 -19.72 13.80
N LEU A 29 -5.82 -19.70 13.67
CA LEU A 29 -6.75 -19.59 14.78
C LEU A 29 -7.65 -20.81 14.82
N GLN A 30 -7.59 -21.56 15.93
CA GLN A 30 -8.57 -22.58 16.22
C GLN A 30 -9.82 -21.90 16.79
N PHE A 31 -10.97 -22.16 16.17
CA PHE A 31 -12.25 -21.60 16.56
C PHE A 31 -13.13 -22.69 17.22
N ASP A 32 -13.49 -22.45 18.48
CA ASP A 32 -14.36 -23.29 19.32
C ASP A 32 -15.75 -22.66 19.56
N GLY A 33 -16.01 -21.49 18.97
CA GLY A 33 -17.29 -20.79 19.05
C GLY A 33 -18.39 -21.47 18.22
N THR A 34 -19.64 -21.06 18.43
CA THR A 34 -20.81 -21.65 17.76
C THR A 34 -21.63 -20.66 16.96
N SER A 35 -21.26 -19.37 16.97
CA SER A 35 -22.00 -18.29 16.33
C SER A 35 -21.19 -17.63 15.22
N HIS A 36 -21.83 -17.32 14.10
CA HIS A 36 -21.27 -16.49 13.03
C HIS A 36 -20.91 -15.08 13.53
N PHE A 37 -21.62 -14.57 14.55
CA PHE A 37 -21.28 -13.30 15.19
C PHE A 37 -19.92 -13.36 15.89
N ASP A 38 -19.66 -14.41 16.67
CA ASP A 38 -18.39 -14.57 17.38
C ASP A 38 -17.22 -14.74 16.40
N LEU A 39 -17.45 -15.45 15.28
CA LEU A 39 -16.46 -15.59 14.20
C LEU A 39 -16.16 -14.24 13.55
N LYS A 40 -17.18 -13.44 13.20
CA LYS A 40 -16.99 -12.08 12.65
C LYS A 40 -16.23 -11.17 13.62
N VAL A 41 -16.56 -11.22 14.91
CA VAL A 41 -15.84 -10.44 15.95
C VAL A 41 -14.36 -10.81 16.00
N GLN A 42 -14.01 -12.10 15.87
CA GLN A 42 -12.60 -12.50 15.82
C GLN A 42 -11.89 -11.94 14.59
N ILE A 43 -12.51 -12.02 13.41
CA ILE A 43 -11.97 -11.43 12.17
C ILE A 43 -11.72 -9.93 12.36
N ILE A 44 -12.69 -9.17 12.89
CA ILE A 44 -12.55 -7.73 13.18
C ILE A 44 -11.35 -7.46 14.10
N VAL A 45 -11.21 -8.23 15.18
CA VAL A 45 -10.14 -8.01 16.16
C VAL A 45 -8.76 -8.21 15.55
N TYR A 46 -8.59 -9.24 14.71
CA TYR A 46 -7.32 -9.49 14.03
C TYR A 46 -7.03 -8.48 12.93
N ASN A 47 -8.04 -8.05 12.17
CA ASN A 47 -7.83 -7.04 11.15
C ASN A 47 -7.31 -5.70 11.74
N GLN A 48 -7.81 -5.32 12.92
CA GLN A 48 -7.39 -4.11 13.63
C GLN A 48 -5.92 -4.12 14.11
N THR A 49 -5.29 -5.31 14.24
CA THR A 49 -3.92 -5.42 14.71
C THR A 49 -2.92 -5.82 13.64
N GLU A 50 -3.36 -6.59 12.63
CA GLU A 50 -2.45 -7.23 11.66
C GLU A 50 -2.66 -6.78 10.20
N ASN A 51 -3.64 -5.91 9.89
CA ASN A 51 -3.94 -5.46 8.51
C ASN A 51 -4.16 -6.66 7.55
N VAL A 52 -5.22 -7.43 7.82
CA VAL A 52 -5.49 -8.72 7.16
C VAL A 52 -5.99 -8.47 5.73
N THR A 53 -5.35 -9.07 4.73
CA THR A 53 -5.82 -9.01 3.33
C THR A 53 -6.78 -10.14 2.98
N ASN A 54 -6.51 -11.35 3.49
CA ASN A 54 -7.27 -12.56 3.20
C ASN A 54 -7.54 -13.39 4.47
N VAL A 55 -8.72 -14.03 4.53
CA VAL A 55 -9.08 -15.02 5.55
C VAL A 55 -9.53 -16.32 4.91
N VAL A 56 -8.96 -17.44 5.36
CA VAL A 56 -9.33 -18.79 4.90
C VAL A 56 -10.13 -19.51 6.00
N LEU A 57 -11.39 -19.81 5.72
CA LEU A 57 -12.29 -20.51 6.62
C LEU A 57 -12.22 -22.02 6.37
N ILE A 58 -11.67 -22.79 7.31
CA ILE A 58 -11.35 -24.22 7.13
C ILE A 58 -12.23 -25.09 8.04
N GLY A 59 -12.98 -26.01 7.42
CA GLY A 59 -13.87 -26.97 8.07
C GLY A 59 -15.27 -26.43 8.38
N ASP A 60 -16.03 -27.20 9.16
CA ASP A 60 -17.37 -26.83 9.65
C ASP A 60 -17.29 -25.65 10.65
N LEU A 61 -17.42 -24.43 10.12
CA LEU A 61 -17.43 -23.17 10.86
C LEU A 61 -18.82 -22.51 10.73
N PRO A 62 -19.27 -21.72 11.72
CA PRO A 62 -20.58 -21.08 11.68
C PRO A 62 -20.84 -20.27 10.41
N ILE A 63 -22.10 -20.23 10.01
CA ILE A 63 -22.55 -19.69 8.73
C ILE A 63 -23.51 -18.54 9.01
N ALA A 64 -23.26 -17.38 8.40
CA ALA A 64 -24.23 -16.30 8.35
C ALA A 64 -25.20 -16.56 7.19
N TRP A 65 -26.49 -16.54 7.49
CA TRP A 65 -27.55 -16.65 6.49
C TRP A 65 -28.11 -15.26 6.21
N PHE A 66 -28.39 -15.00 4.93
CA PHE A 66 -29.04 -13.79 4.48
C PHE A 66 -30.31 -14.16 3.69
N GLU A 67 -31.36 -13.36 3.85
CA GLU A 67 -32.58 -13.43 3.05
C GLU A 67 -32.75 -12.14 2.26
N LEU A 68 -33.05 -12.30 0.97
CA LEU A 68 -33.28 -11.19 0.07
C LEU A 68 -34.51 -11.47 -0.78
N PHE A 69 -35.25 -10.41 -1.09
CA PHE A 69 -36.31 -10.44 -2.08
C PHE A 69 -35.73 -10.54 -3.50
N GLU A 70 -36.08 -11.59 -4.26
CA GLU A 70 -35.65 -11.74 -5.66
C GLU A 70 -36.51 -10.87 -6.60
N ASP A 71 -35.98 -9.71 -6.99
CA ASP A 71 -36.61 -8.80 -7.97
C ASP A 71 -36.18 -9.12 -9.41
N PHE A 72 -36.61 -10.25 -9.98
CA PHE A 72 -36.24 -10.61 -11.37
C PHE A 72 -36.80 -9.64 -12.43
N ASN A 73 -37.77 -8.82 -12.05
CA ASN A 73 -38.42 -7.87 -12.94
C ASN A 73 -37.76 -6.47 -12.90
N ASN A 74 -36.70 -6.28 -12.11
CA ASN A 74 -35.91 -5.06 -12.01
C ASN A 74 -36.80 -3.81 -11.80
N ASN A 75 -37.81 -3.94 -10.93
CA ASN A 75 -38.80 -2.89 -10.71
C ASN A 75 -38.83 -2.39 -9.25
N GLY A 76 -38.07 -3.02 -8.36
CA GLY A 76 -37.93 -2.71 -6.95
C GLY A 76 -39.22 -2.90 -6.14
N ILE A 77 -40.20 -3.64 -6.66
CA ILE A 77 -41.53 -3.80 -6.08
C ILE A 77 -41.82 -5.30 -5.89
N GLN A 78 -42.20 -5.65 -4.66
CA GLN A 78 -42.71 -6.97 -4.33
C GLN A 78 -43.99 -7.31 -5.13
N ASP A 79 -43.92 -8.28 -6.05
CA ASP A 79 -45.10 -8.87 -6.70
C ASP A 79 -45.60 -10.12 -5.94
N ASP A 80 -46.88 -10.45 -6.10
CA ASP A 80 -47.58 -11.52 -5.36
C ASP A 80 -47.07 -12.94 -5.70
N ASP A 81 -46.26 -13.09 -6.77
CA ASP A 81 -45.75 -14.36 -7.30
C ASP A 81 -44.24 -14.61 -7.03
N GLU A 82 -43.55 -13.72 -6.30
CA GLU A 82 -42.08 -13.75 -6.09
C GLU A 82 -41.69 -14.15 -4.65
N ALA A 83 -40.58 -14.90 -4.49
CA ALA A 83 -40.18 -15.56 -3.23
C ALA A 83 -38.97 -14.89 -2.56
N TRP A 84 -38.98 -14.86 -1.22
CA TRP A 84 -37.77 -14.58 -0.43
C TRP A 84 -36.81 -15.75 -0.56
N VAL A 85 -35.53 -15.46 -0.81
CA VAL A 85 -34.49 -16.48 -0.95
C VAL A 85 -33.49 -16.36 0.18
N GLU A 86 -33.37 -17.44 0.94
CA GLU A 86 -32.37 -17.62 2.00
C GLU A 86 -31.12 -18.28 1.41
N PHE A 87 -29.95 -17.75 1.74
CA PHE A 87 -28.66 -18.28 1.27
C PHE A 87 -27.53 -17.98 2.25
N PRO A 88 -26.49 -18.85 2.32
CA PRO A 88 -25.29 -18.55 3.07
C PRO A 88 -24.53 -17.39 2.41
N CYS A 89 -24.10 -16.41 3.20
CA CYS A 89 -23.60 -15.13 2.69
C CYS A 89 -22.25 -14.80 3.32
N ASP A 90 -21.15 -15.07 2.61
CA ASP A 90 -19.80 -14.75 3.12
C ASP A 90 -19.46 -13.25 2.99
N LEU A 91 -20.23 -12.45 2.24
CA LEU A 91 -20.14 -10.98 2.27
C LEU A 91 -20.25 -10.43 3.70
N TYR A 92 -21.02 -11.10 4.56
CA TYR A 92 -21.14 -10.78 5.98
C TYR A 92 -19.79 -10.75 6.71
N TYR A 93 -18.84 -11.59 6.30
CA TYR A 93 -17.53 -11.68 6.93
C TYR A 93 -16.49 -10.80 6.24
N THR A 94 -16.62 -10.53 4.94
CA THR A 94 -15.70 -9.67 4.19
C THR A 94 -15.94 -8.19 4.44
N ASP A 95 -17.21 -7.83 4.68
CA ASP A 95 -17.66 -6.49 5.05
C ASP A 95 -17.62 -6.35 6.57
N ILE A 96 -16.48 -5.91 7.06
CA ILE A 96 -16.07 -5.88 8.46
C ILE A 96 -16.82 -4.77 9.21
N ASP A 97 -17.09 -3.64 8.56
CA ASP A 97 -17.74 -2.47 9.18
C ASP A 97 -19.22 -2.28 8.79
N GLY A 98 -19.75 -3.09 7.89
CA GLY A 98 -21.15 -3.12 7.48
C GLY A 98 -22.11 -3.54 8.59
N SER A 99 -23.33 -2.98 8.53
CA SER A 99 -24.38 -3.17 9.53
C SER A 99 -25.44 -4.17 9.05
N TRP A 100 -25.55 -5.30 9.75
CA TRP A 100 -26.44 -6.41 9.40
C TRP A 100 -27.49 -6.62 10.47
N ASP A 101 -28.77 -6.55 10.08
CA ASP A 101 -29.92 -6.68 10.97
C ASP A 101 -30.81 -7.86 10.55
N ASP A 102 -31.32 -8.58 11.56
CA ASP A 102 -32.36 -9.60 11.46
C ASP A 102 -33.66 -8.97 11.98
N THR A 103 -34.40 -8.31 11.08
CA THR A 103 -35.52 -7.45 11.46
C THR A 103 -36.75 -8.24 11.91
N ASP A 104 -36.95 -9.44 11.36
CA ASP A 104 -38.05 -10.32 11.74
C ASP A 104 -37.73 -11.28 12.91
N ASN A 105 -36.47 -11.33 13.34
CA ASN A 105 -35.90 -12.17 14.41
C ASN A 105 -36.03 -13.67 14.14
N ASN A 106 -35.90 -14.09 12.88
CA ASN A 106 -35.95 -15.50 12.49
C ASN A 106 -34.58 -16.21 12.54
N GLY A 107 -33.50 -15.47 12.80
CA GLY A 107 -32.11 -15.95 12.84
C GLY A 107 -31.37 -15.83 11.50
N ILE A 108 -31.97 -15.17 10.52
CA ILE A 108 -31.45 -14.90 9.17
C ILE A 108 -31.45 -13.38 9.00
N TYR A 109 -30.34 -12.83 8.53
CA TYR A 109 -30.25 -11.41 8.28
C TYR A 109 -31.08 -11.05 7.05
N ASP A 110 -31.91 -10.02 7.15
CA ASP A 110 -32.84 -9.58 6.08
C ASP A 110 -32.58 -8.12 5.67
N TYR A 111 -31.60 -7.48 6.31
CA TYR A 111 -31.27 -6.09 6.10
C TYR A 111 -29.77 -5.82 6.24
N HIS A 112 -29.21 -5.09 5.27
CA HIS A 112 -27.81 -4.67 5.23
C HIS A 112 -27.73 -3.18 4.91
N GLU A 113 -27.31 -2.36 5.88
CA GLU A 113 -27.23 -0.89 5.77
C GLU A 113 -25.83 -0.34 6.08
N GLY A 114 -25.60 0.93 5.71
CA GLY A 114 -24.28 1.54 5.77
C GLY A 114 -23.41 1.19 4.56
N ASP A 115 -22.11 1.08 4.81
CA ASP A 115 -21.12 0.56 3.87
C ASP A 115 -21.46 -0.88 3.47
N LYS A 116 -21.18 -1.23 2.22
CA LYS A 116 -21.38 -2.56 1.63
C LYS A 116 -20.16 -3.02 0.85
N HIS A 117 -19.07 -2.28 0.97
CA HIS A 117 -17.80 -2.58 0.34
C HIS A 117 -17.10 -3.59 1.26
N PRO A 118 -16.54 -4.68 0.74
CA PRO A 118 -15.75 -5.59 1.54
C PRO A 118 -14.34 -5.01 1.81
N GLU A 119 -13.83 -5.20 3.03
CA GLU A 119 -12.48 -4.78 3.42
C GLU A 119 -11.43 -5.89 3.18
N ILE A 120 -11.86 -7.15 3.19
CA ILE A 120 -10.95 -8.31 3.10
C ILE A 120 -11.46 -9.37 2.11
N GLY A 121 -10.52 -10.14 1.55
CA GLY A 121 -10.84 -11.35 0.80
C GLY A 121 -11.18 -12.51 1.73
N ILE A 122 -12.18 -13.33 1.36
CA ILE A 122 -12.51 -14.57 2.08
C ILE A 122 -12.67 -15.73 1.11
N GLY A 123 -12.08 -16.86 1.50
CA GLY A 123 -12.32 -18.14 0.86
C GLY A 123 -12.63 -19.23 1.88
N ARG A 124 -13.36 -20.25 1.42
CA ARG A 124 -13.89 -21.30 2.28
C ARG A 124 -13.52 -22.69 1.79
N ILE A 125 -12.97 -23.50 2.69
CA ILE A 125 -12.60 -24.90 2.49
C ILE A 125 -13.51 -25.75 3.39
N VAL A 126 -14.60 -26.27 2.82
CA VAL A 126 -15.61 -27.08 3.51
C VAL A 126 -15.79 -28.39 2.76
N SER A 127 -15.44 -29.51 3.41
CA SER A 127 -15.45 -30.85 2.80
C SER A 127 -16.30 -31.88 3.55
N ASP A 128 -16.85 -31.55 4.72
CA ASP A 128 -17.67 -32.44 5.55
C ASP A 128 -18.97 -32.90 4.85
N ASN A 129 -19.40 -32.14 3.85
CA ASN A 129 -20.59 -32.40 3.05
C ASN A 129 -20.30 -33.05 1.68
N MET A 130 -19.04 -33.40 1.38
CA MET A 130 -18.59 -34.09 0.16
C MET A 130 -18.78 -35.61 0.24
N ASN A 131 -20.02 -36.03 0.53
CA ASN A 131 -20.39 -37.43 0.78
C ASN A 131 -20.29 -38.39 -0.43
N MET A 132 -20.03 -37.88 -1.64
CA MET A 132 -19.79 -38.70 -2.83
C MET A 132 -18.34 -39.18 -2.94
N LEU A 133 -17.40 -38.46 -2.31
CA LEU A 133 -15.99 -38.83 -2.26
C LEU A 133 -15.75 -39.85 -1.14
N SER A 134 -14.75 -40.71 -1.35
CA SER A 134 -14.52 -41.86 -0.46
C SER A 134 -13.69 -41.51 0.78
N GLU A 135 -12.97 -40.40 0.70
CA GLU A 135 -12.05 -39.83 1.67
C GLU A 135 -12.79 -39.21 2.85
N THR A 136 -12.15 -39.21 4.01
CA THR A 136 -12.61 -38.48 5.19
C THR A 136 -12.41 -36.97 5.02
N GLU A 137 -13.13 -36.15 5.81
CA GLU A 137 -12.99 -34.69 5.80
C GLU A 137 -11.52 -34.23 5.91
N SER A 138 -10.76 -34.81 6.84
CA SER A 138 -9.34 -34.51 7.02
C SER A 138 -8.49 -34.94 5.82
N GLU A 139 -8.77 -36.09 5.20
CA GLU A 139 -8.05 -36.53 4.00
C GLU A 139 -8.33 -35.60 2.81
N LEU A 140 -9.58 -35.17 2.62
CA LEU A 140 -9.94 -34.21 1.56
C LEU A 140 -9.23 -32.86 1.75
N ILE A 141 -9.17 -32.35 2.98
CA ILE A 141 -8.49 -31.08 3.28
C ILE A 141 -6.96 -31.22 3.16
N THR A 142 -6.39 -32.34 3.62
CA THR A 142 -4.95 -32.62 3.43
C THR A 142 -4.59 -32.72 1.95
N ASN A 143 -5.39 -33.45 1.15
CA ASN A 143 -5.19 -33.55 -0.30
C ASN A 143 -5.34 -32.18 -0.97
N TYR A 144 -6.29 -31.36 -0.50
CA TYR A 144 -6.46 -29.99 -0.99
C TYR A 144 -5.23 -29.12 -0.76
N PHE A 145 -4.69 -29.09 0.45
CA PHE A 145 -3.47 -28.33 0.73
C PHE A 145 -2.24 -28.93 0.04
N GLN A 146 -2.21 -30.24 -0.20
CA GLN A 146 -1.13 -30.84 -0.97
C GLN A 146 -1.10 -30.32 -2.41
N LYS A 147 -2.23 -30.26 -3.11
CA LYS A 147 -2.23 -29.69 -4.48
C LYS A 147 -2.01 -28.19 -4.48
N ASN A 148 -2.48 -27.47 -3.46
CA ASN A 148 -2.19 -26.06 -3.28
C ASN A 148 -0.67 -25.82 -3.16
N HIS A 149 0.02 -26.61 -2.32
CA HIS A 149 1.47 -26.60 -2.23
C HIS A 149 2.16 -26.95 -3.57
N LEU A 150 1.68 -27.98 -4.27
CA LEU A 150 2.24 -28.37 -5.56
C LEU A 150 2.09 -27.27 -6.62
N TYR A 151 0.99 -26.51 -6.58
CA TYR A 151 0.78 -25.34 -7.43
C TYR A 151 1.72 -24.19 -7.04
N ARG A 152 1.75 -23.79 -5.77
CA ARG A 152 2.60 -22.70 -5.25
C ARG A 152 4.10 -22.94 -5.44
N THR A 153 4.51 -24.21 -5.50
CA THR A 153 5.91 -24.60 -5.74
C THR A 153 6.24 -24.83 -7.22
N GLY A 154 5.29 -24.63 -8.14
CA GLY A 154 5.46 -24.84 -9.58
C GLY A 154 5.66 -26.31 -9.97
N ILE A 155 5.32 -27.27 -9.09
CA ILE A 155 5.42 -28.70 -9.38
C ILE A 155 4.26 -29.17 -10.26
N ILE A 156 3.05 -28.67 -10.01
CA ILE A 156 1.96 -28.71 -10.98
C ILE A 156 2.06 -27.41 -11.75
N THR A 157 2.41 -27.52 -13.03
CA THR A 157 2.66 -26.39 -13.93
C THR A 157 1.36 -25.70 -14.29
N SER A 158 1.34 -24.38 -14.19
CA SER A 158 0.28 -23.59 -14.81
C SER A 158 0.20 -23.79 -16.32
N HIS A 159 -1.02 -23.62 -16.85
CA HIS A 159 -1.34 -23.73 -18.26
C HIS A 159 -1.44 -22.34 -18.93
N GLU A 160 -0.92 -22.19 -20.15
CA GLU A 160 -1.03 -20.91 -20.89
C GLU A 160 -2.47 -20.61 -21.35
N ALA A 161 -3.32 -21.63 -21.48
CA ALA A 161 -4.65 -21.52 -22.06
C ALA A 161 -5.74 -21.39 -20.98
N SER A 162 -6.76 -20.61 -21.28
CA SER A 162 -8.00 -20.50 -20.50
C SER A 162 -9.22 -20.66 -21.39
N LEU A 163 -10.38 -20.94 -20.80
CA LEU A 163 -11.62 -21.22 -21.52
C LEU A 163 -12.75 -20.27 -21.11
N ALA A 164 -13.34 -19.59 -22.09
CA ALA A 164 -14.65 -18.97 -21.99
C ALA A 164 -15.70 -19.87 -22.67
N TYR A 165 -16.48 -20.61 -21.88
CA TYR A 165 -17.52 -21.51 -22.38
C TYR A 165 -18.91 -20.94 -22.11
N ILE A 166 -19.56 -20.42 -23.16
CA ILE A 166 -20.71 -19.51 -23.02
C ILE A 166 -21.94 -20.10 -23.70
N ASP A 167 -22.87 -20.63 -22.88
CA ASP A 167 -24.10 -21.27 -23.36
C ASP A 167 -25.14 -20.26 -23.89
N ASP A 168 -26.09 -20.79 -24.66
CA ASP A 168 -27.10 -20.12 -25.48
C ASP A 168 -27.52 -18.69 -25.06
N ASP A 169 -28.12 -18.51 -23.88
CA ASP A 169 -28.70 -17.25 -23.42
C ASP A 169 -27.67 -16.11 -23.34
N TRP A 170 -26.38 -16.44 -23.28
CA TRP A 170 -25.29 -15.50 -23.13
C TRP A 170 -24.30 -15.48 -24.30
N SER A 171 -24.50 -16.32 -25.32
CA SER A 171 -23.55 -16.51 -26.41
C SER A 171 -23.22 -15.21 -27.15
N TYR A 172 -24.18 -14.29 -27.23
CA TYR A 172 -24.02 -12.95 -27.82
C TYR A 172 -22.94 -12.09 -27.13
N TRP A 173 -22.71 -12.27 -25.82
CA TRP A 173 -21.67 -11.56 -25.05
C TRP A 173 -20.34 -12.31 -25.00
N GLY A 174 -20.22 -13.47 -25.66
CA GLY A 174 -19.03 -14.32 -25.56
C GLY A 174 -17.71 -13.60 -25.87
N SER A 175 -17.69 -12.70 -26.86
CA SER A 175 -16.49 -11.91 -27.16
C SER A 175 -16.12 -10.89 -26.07
N GLU A 176 -17.10 -10.35 -25.34
CA GLU A 176 -16.86 -9.43 -24.23
C GLU A 176 -16.29 -10.18 -23.02
N TYR A 177 -16.86 -11.34 -22.70
CA TYR A 177 -16.36 -12.22 -21.65
C TYR A 177 -14.95 -12.75 -21.93
N GLN A 178 -14.69 -13.13 -23.19
CA GLN A 178 -13.34 -13.49 -23.62
C GLN A 178 -12.35 -12.34 -23.40
N GLN A 179 -12.72 -11.11 -23.78
CA GLN A 179 -11.87 -9.93 -23.59
C GLN A 179 -11.57 -9.64 -22.12
N ALA A 180 -12.54 -9.84 -21.22
CA ALA A 180 -12.31 -9.69 -19.79
C ALA A 180 -11.26 -10.71 -19.28
N MET A 181 -11.40 -11.99 -19.63
CA MET A 181 -10.40 -13.01 -19.29
C MET A 181 -9.02 -12.73 -19.89
N GLN A 182 -8.97 -12.10 -21.08
CA GLN A 182 -7.72 -11.74 -21.76
C GLN A 182 -6.89 -10.68 -21.04
N LEU A 183 -7.45 -10.00 -20.03
CA LEU A 183 -6.68 -9.14 -19.14
C LEU A 183 -5.69 -9.97 -18.31
N ALA A 184 -6.13 -11.12 -17.79
CA ALA A 184 -5.32 -12.00 -16.95
C ALA A 184 -4.62 -13.12 -17.73
N TYR A 185 -5.15 -13.55 -18.88
CA TYR A 185 -4.65 -14.70 -19.63
C TYR A 185 -4.35 -14.38 -21.09
N PRO A 186 -3.14 -14.66 -21.60
CA PRO A 186 -2.76 -14.32 -22.98
C PRO A 186 -3.50 -15.16 -24.03
N SER A 187 -3.97 -16.36 -23.68
CA SER A 187 -4.67 -17.27 -24.57
C SER A 187 -6.01 -17.70 -23.96
N VAL A 188 -7.12 -17.20 -24.52
CA VAL A 188 -8.48 -17.56 -24.09
C VAL A 188 -9.24 -18.17 -25.28
N GLU A 189 -9.56 -19.47 -25.19
CA GLU A 189 -10.45 -20.14 -26.13
C GLU A 189 -11.90 -19.75 -25.84
N LEU A 190 -12.63 -19.34 -26.87
CA LEU A 190 -14.05 -19.00 -26.78
C LEU A 190 -14.88 -20.08 -27.48
N ILE A 191 -15.80 -20.69 -26.74
CA ILE A 191 -16.84 -21.59 -27.26
C ILE A 191 -18.20 -20.98 -26.94
N ASN A 192 -18.92 -20.54 -27.95
CA ASN A 192 -20.20 -19.84 -27.81
C ASN A 192 -21.16 -20.07 -29.00
N ASP A 193 -21.08 -21.23 -29.63
CA ASP A 193 -22.09 -21.65 -30.62
C ASP A 193 -23.18 -22.45 -29.90
N ASP A 194 -24.41 -21.95 -29.91
CA ASP A 194 -25.58 -22.51 -29.18
C ASP A 194 -25.87 -23.99 -29.52
N GLU A 195 -25.37 -24.51 -30.66
CA GLU A 195 -25.52 -25.93 -31.02
C GLU A 195 -24.29 -26.78 -30.65
N GLU A 196 -23.17 -26.15 -30.29
CA GLU A 196 -21.92 -26.80 -29.86
C GLU A 196 -21.70 -26.72 -28.33
N THR A 197 -22.34 -25.79 -27.62
CA THR A 197 -22.25 -25.61 -26.16
C THR A 197 -23.07 -26.65 -25.39
N ILE A 198 -22.82 -27.94 -25.64
CA ILE A 198 -23.59 -29.06 -25.09
C ILE A 198 -22.83 -29.82 -24.00
N ALA A 199 -23.57 -30.48 -23.10
CA ALA A 199 -23.00 -31.21 -21.96
C ALA A 199 -21.91 -32.22 -22.34
N ILE A 200 -22.08 -32.92 -23.48
CA ILE A 200 -21.08 -33.89 -23.95
C ILE A 200 -19.75 -33.23 -24.34
N ASP A 201 -19.78 -32.03 -24.93
CA ASP A 201 -18.56 -31.32 -25.30
C ASP A 201 -17.86 -30.80 -24.05
N TYR A 202 -18.60 -30.12 -23.17
CA TYR A 202 -18.04 -29.64 -21.90
C TYR A 202 -17.43 -30.77 -21.08
N ARG A 203 -18.18 -31.87 -20.89
CA ARG A 203 -17.75 -33.02 -20.09
C ARG A 203 -16.56 -33.77 -20.68
N ASP A 204 -16.66 -34.15 -21.96
CA ASP A 204 -15.74 -35.12 -22.55
C ASP A 204 -14.55 -34.46 -23.27
N ASN A 205 -14.63 -33.16 -23.59
CA ASN A 205 -13.56 -32.44 -24.28
C ASN A 205 -12.99 -31.28 -23.44
N ARG A 206 -13.81 -30.50 -22.73
CA ARG A 206 -13.35 -29.25 -22.11
C ARG A 206 -12.81 -29.42 -20.70
N LEU A 207 -13.47 -30.21 -19.86
CA LEU A 207 -13.02 -30.43 -18.48
C LEU A 207 -11.67 -31.15 -18.39
N ILE A 208 -11.34 -31.99 -19.38
CA ILE A 208 -10.06 -32.73 -19.43
C ILE A 208 -8.99 -32.03 -20.28
N ALA A 209 -9.31 -30.85 -20.83
CA ALA A 209 -8.39 -30.09 -21.65
C ALA A 209 -7.47 -29.21 -20.78
N ASP A 210 -6.34 -28.84 -21.38
CA ASP A 210 -5.23 -28.15 -20.72
C ASP A 210 -5.55 -26.66 -20.52
N TYR A 211 -6.43 -26.35 -19.56
CA TYR A 211 -6.79 -24.98 -19.20
C TYR A 211 -6.39 -24.68 -17.76
N GLU A 212 -5.87 -23.48 -17.51
CA GLU A 212 -5.61 -22.97 -16.16
C GLU A 212 -6.92 -22.54 -15.49
N PHE A 213 -7.69 -21.76 -16.24
CA PHE A 213 -8.88 -21.08 -15.78
C PHE A 213 -10.05 -21.36 -16.72
N ILE A 214 -11.17 -21.83 -16.17
CA ILE A 214 -12.42 -22.03 -16.90
C ILE A 214 -13.47 -21.05 -16.40
N GLN A 215 -13.93 -20.16 -17.28
CA GLN A 215 -15.16 -19.41 -17.08
C GLN A 215 -16.30 -20.08 -17.84
N VAL A 216 -17.34 -20.51 -17.11
CA VAL A 216 -18.50 -21.19 -17.69
C VAL A 216 -19.77 -20.39 -17.41
N HIS A 217 -20.54 -20.13 -18.46
CA HIS A 217 -21.86 -19.49 -18.40
C HIS A 217 -22.89 -20.52 -18.83
N VAL A 218 -23.64 -21.04 -17.86
CA VAL A 218 -24.63 -22.08 -18.11
C VAL A 218 -25.68 -22.07 -17.00
N HIS A 219 -26.93 -22.36 -17.35
CA HIS A 219 -27.98 -22.57 -16.35
C HIS A 219 -27.56 -23.66 -15.37
N SER A 220 -27.77 -23.43 -14.09
CA SER A 220 -27.21 -24.30 -13.05
C SER A 220 -28.09 -24.38 -11.82
N GLY A 221 -27.92 -25.46 -11.07
CA GLY A 221 -28.33 -25.55 -9.68
C GLY A 221 -27.14 -26.03 -8.84
N PRO A 222 -27.32 -26.30 -7.54
CA PRO A 222 -26.20 -26.70 -6.69
C PRO A 222 -25.43 -27.95 -7.17
N ASN A 223 -26.09 -28.87 -7.87
CA ASN A 223 -25.56 -30.21 -8.15
C ASN A 223 -25.36 -30.53 -9.65
N ALA A 224 -25.64 -29.59 -10.56
CA ALA A 224 -25.49 -29.83 -11.99
C ALA A 224 -25.48 -28.52 -12.81
N HIS A 225 -24.84 -28.60 -13.97
CA HIS A 225 -24.98 -27.67 -15.09
C HIS A 225 -26.03 -28.18 -16.10
N TYR A 226 -26.81 -27.28 -16.68
CA TYR A 226 -27.90 -27.53 -17.63
C TYR A 226 -27.56 -26.82 -18.95
N PHE A 227 -26.99 -27.57 -19.88
CA PHE A 227 -26.60 -27.05 -21.20
C PHE A 227 -27.79 -27.13 -22.14
N TYR A 228 -28.32 -25.99 -22.53
CA TYR A 228 -29.48 -25.92 -23.42
C TYR A 228 -29.05 -25.91 -24.88
N TYR A 229 -29.86 -26.49 -25.76
CA TYR A 229 -29.59 -26.55 -27.20
C TYR A 229 -30.89 -26.65 -28.01
N ASN A 230 -30.78 -26.48 -29.33
CA ASN A 230 -31.93 -26.44 -30.25
C ASN A 230 -32.91 -25.32 -29.84
N ASP A 231 -32.40 -24.08 -29.85
CA ASP A 231 -33.09 -22.85 -29.47
C ASP A 231 -33.73 -22.92 -28.06
N GLY A 232 -33.00 -23.43 -27.06
CA GLY A 232 -33.47 -23.55 -25.68
C GLY A 232 -34.57 -24.59 -25.42
N ASN A 233 -34.92 -25.43 -26.42
CA ASN A 233 -36.04 -26.37 -26.29
C ASN A 233 -35.67 -27.71 -25.64
N ASN A 234 -34.37 -28.06 -25.61
CA ASN A 234 -33.86 -29.26 -24.95
C ASN A 234 -32.65 -28.88 -24.10
N TYR A 235 -32.31 -29.72 -23.12
CA TYR A 235 -31.08 -29.57 -22.33
C TYR A 235 -30.46 -30.93 -22.01
N GLU A 236 -29.15 -30.92 -21.80
CA GLU A 236 -28.37 -32.03 -21.24
C GLU A 236 -27.69 -31.59 -19.93
N LEU A 237 -27.24 -32.56 -19.14
CA LEU A 237 -26.68 -32.31 -17.81
C LEU A 237 -25.22 -32.73 -17.72
N VAL A 238 -24.43 -31.95 -16.99
CA VAL A 238 -23.21 -32.41 -16.34
C VAL A 238 -23.47 -32.37 -14.83
N ASN A 239 -23.49 -33.54 -14.21
CA ASN A 239 -23.82 -33.70 -12.79
C ASN A 239 -22.56 -33.74 -11.93
N ASN A 240 -22.71 -33.31 -10.68
CA ASN A 240 -21.66 -33.32 -9.66
C ASN A 240 -20.97 -34.68 -9.48
N TYR A 241 -21.71 -35.80 -9.54
CA TYR A 241 -21.17 -37.15 -9.39
C TYR A 241 -20.27 -37.59 -10.56
N GLU A 242 -20.28 -36.87 -11.68
CA GLU A 242 -19.43 -37.18 -12.84
C GLU A 242 -18.03 -36.58 -12.65
N ILE A 243 -17.87 -35.51 -11.86
CA ILE A 243 -16.64 -34.72 -11.75
C ILE A 243 -15.44 -35.56 -11.29
N GLU A 244 -15.59 -36.38 -10.24
CA GLU A 244 -14.51 -37.26 -9.75
C GLU A 244 -14.01 -38.24 -10.83
N GLY A 245 -14.93 -38.79 -11.62
CA GLY A 245 -14.59 -39.72 -12.70
C GLY A 245 -13.97 -39.05 -13.92
N ILE A 246 -14.26 -37.77 -14.13
CA ILE A 246 -13.68 -36.93 -15.20
C ILE A 246 -12.27 -36.50 -14.79
N ASN A 247 -12.08 -36.14 -13.52
CA ASN A 247 -10.88 -35.51 -12.95
C ASN A 247 -10.44 -34.27 -13.77
N PRO A 248 -11.20 -33.16 -13.71
CA PRO A 248 -10.87 -31.95 -14.45
C PRO A 248 -9.45 -31.45 -14.17
N THR A 249 -8.81 -30.85 -15.17
CA THR A 249 -7.42 -30.41 -15.12
C THR A 249 -7.25 -28.93 -14.73
N ALA A 250 -8.30 -28.11 -14.83
CA ALA A 250 -8.20 -26.70 -14.51
C ALA A 250 -8.09 -26.42 -13.00
N HIS A 251 -7.29 -25.39 -12.67
CA HIS A 251 -7.04 -24.91 -11.31
C HIS A 251 -8.14 -23.97 -10.82
N PHE A 252 -8.65 -23.11 -11.70
CA PHE A 252 -9.58 -22.06 -11.33
C PHE A 252 -10.86 -22.10 -12.15
N TYR A 253 -11.96 -21.75 -11.49
CA TYR A 253 -13.26 -21.70 -12.13
C TYR A 253 -14.00 -20.41 -11.77
N ASN A 254 -14.47 -19.67 -12.78
CA ASN A 254 -15.46 -18.61 -12.60
C ASN A 254 -16.81 -19.14 -13.10
N LEU A 255 -17.69 -19.39 -12.14
CA LEU A 255 -18.95 -20.09 -12.33
C LEU A 255 -20.07 -19.06 -12.47
N PHE A 256 -20.35 -18.62 -13.71
CA PHE A 256 -21.58 -17.89 -14.01
C PHE A 256 -22.77 -18.86 -14.00
N CYS A 257 -23.08 -19.36 -12.80
CA CYS A 257 -23.88 -20.54 -12.55
C CYS A 257 -24.63 -20.38 -11.22
N CYS A 258 -25.97 -20.42 -11.27
CA CYS A 258 -26.81 -20.26 -10.09
C CYS A 258 -26.55 -21.35 -9.02
N SER A 259 -26.36 -20.93 -7.77
CA SER A 259 -26.23 -21.76 -6.55
C SER A 259 -25.15 -22.84 -6.59
N ASN A 260 -24.25 -22.82 -7.58
CA ASN A 260 -23.28 -23.86 -7.85
C ASN A 260 -22.23 -23.98 -6.74
N SER A 261 -21.95 -22.86 -6.06
CA SER A 261 -21.04 -22.76 -4.92
C SER A 261 -21.78 -22.72 -3.58
N ARG A 262 -23.03 -23.18 -3.51
CA ARG A 262 -23.79 -23.26 -2.26
C ARG A 262 -23.21 -24.33 -1.34
N TYR A 263 -22.18 -23.97 -0.60
CA TYR A 263 -21.38 -24.86 0.25
C TYR A 263 -22.14 -25.52 1.40
N THR A 264 -23.41 -25.19 1.63
CA THR A 264 -24.31 -25.90 2.55
C THR A 264 -25.06 -27.06 1.89
N THR A 265 -25.00 -27.17 0.56
CA THR A 265 -25.58 -28.29 -0.18
C THR A 265 -24.54 -29.38 -0.37
N ALA A 266 -24.91 -30.60 -0.01
CA ALA A 266 -24.03 -31.76 -0.11
C ALA A 266 -23.58 -32.00 -1.56
N ASN A 267 -22.26 -32.14 -1.76
CA ASN A 267 -21.64 -32.31 -3.06
C ASN A 267 -21.99 -31.20 -4.06
N ASN A 268 -22.07 -29.95 -3.62
CA ASN A 268 -22.24 -28.82 -4.53
C ASN A 268 -21.15 -28.82 -5.61
N MET A 269 -21.47 -28.33 -6.81
CA MET A 269 -20.59 -28.35 -7.98
C MET A 269 -19.25 -27.67 -7.72
N GLY A 270 -19.23 -26.48 -7.10
CA GLY A 270 -17.98 -25.78 -6.76
C GLY A 270 -17.07 -26.62 -5.86
N GLY A 271 -17.65 -27.24 -4.84
CA GLY A 271 -16.99 -28.22 -3.98
C GLY A 271 -16.51 -29.47 -4.73
N MET A 272 -17.26 -29.99 -5.70
CA MET A 272 -16.80 -31.13 -6.50
C MET A 272 -15.66 -30.77 -7.45
N TYR A 273 -15.62 -29.55 -8.02
CA TYR A 273 -14.46 -29.06 -8.76
C TYR A 273 -13.23 -28.95 -7.87
N LEU A 274 -13.41 -28.53 -6.62
CA LEU A 274 -12.34 -28.50 -5.64
C LEU A 274 -11.91 -29.90 -5.23
N TYR A 275 -12.79 -30.74 -4.68
CA TYR A 275 -12.33 -31.97 -4.02
C TYR A 275 -12.33 -33.21 -4.92
N GLY A 276 -13.12 -33.22 -5.99
CA GLY A 276 -13.19 -34.31 -6.96
C GLY A 276 -12.15 -34.21 -8.08
N SER A 277 -11.18 -33.31 -7.96
CA SER A 277 -10.11 -33.11 -8.93
C SER A 277 -8.74 -33.07 -8.24
N ASP A 278 -7.73 -33.61 -8.93
CA ASP A 278 -6.32 -33.49 -8.54
C ASP A 278 -5.78 -32.05 -8.71
N HIS A 279 -6.51 -31.18 -9.42
CA HIS A 279 -6.04 -29.86 -9.86
C HIS A 279 -6.85 -28.69 -9.30
N GLY A 280 -8.15 -28.81 -9.06
CA GLY A 280 -9.00 -27.65 -8.72
C GLY A 280 -8.61 -26.97 -7.40
N LEU A 281 -8.34 -25.66 -7.43
CA LEU A 281 -7.85 -24.86 -6.30
C LEU A 281 -8.83 -23.79 -5.83
N ALA A 282 -9.54 -23.13 -6.73
CA ALA A 282 -10.54 -22.15 -6.35
C ALA A 282 -11.74 -22.11 -7.31
N THR A 283 -12.92 -21.90 -6.77
CA THR A 283 -14.12 -21.58 -7.55
C THR A 283 -14.70 -20.26 -7.05
N ILE A 284 -14.95 -19.35 -8.00
CA ILE A 284 -15.65 -18.09 -7.79
C ILE A 284 -17.08 -18.33 -8.28
N GLY A 285 -18.05 -18.30 -7.38
CA GLY A 285 -19.43 -18.65 -7.74
C GLY A 285 -20.45 -18.24 -6.69
N SER A 286 -21.72 -18.50 -6.98
CA SER A 286 -22.83 -18.01 -6.16
C SER A 286 -23.45 -19.10 -5.27
N THR A 287 -23.87 -18.72 -4.07
CA THR A 287 -24.63 -19.55 -3.13
C THR A 287 -26.16 -19.47 -3.34
N LYS A 288 -26.63 -18.55 -4.18
CA LYS A 288 -28.03 -18.35 -4.58
C LYS A 288 -28.19 -18.28 -6.09
N THR A 289 -29.42 -18.05 -6.58
CA THR A 289 -29.65 -17.66 -7.98
C THR A 289 -28.82 -16.43 -8.32
N GLY A 290 -28.23 -16.35 -9.51
CA GLY A 290 -27.36 -15.25 -9.93
C GLY A 290 -25.86 -15.57 -9.85
N SER A 291 -25.02 -14.66 -10.32
CA SER A 291 -23.56 -14.78 -10.34
C SER A 291 -22.88 -13.42 -10.65
N MET A 292 -21.56 -13.41 -10.87
CA MET A 292 -20.73 -12.25 -11.18
C MET A 292 -21.21 -11.51 -12.43
N LEU A 293 -21.24 -10.18 -12.38
CA LEU A 293 -21.36 -9.28 -13.54
C LEU A 293 -20.06 -8.47 -13.66
N GLY A 294 -19.85 -7.68 -14.72
CA GLY A 294 -18.66 -6.80 -14.77
C GLY A 294 -17.32 -7.53 -14.66
N PHE A 295 -17.14 -8.63 -15.40
CA PHE A 295 -15.97 -9.53 -15.26
C PHE A 295 -14.60 -8.85 -15.36
N SER A 296 -14.49 -7.75 -16.12
CA SER A 296 -13.24 -6.97 -16.20
C SER A 296 -12.77 -6.48 -14.83
N ASP A 297 -13.70 -6.14 -13.94
CA ASP A 297 -13.38 -5.57 -12.63
C ASP A 297 -12.83 -6.63 -11.66
N PHE A 298 -12.96 -7.92 -12.02
CA PHE A 298 -12.28 -9.03 -11.37
C PHE A 298 -10.96 -9.39 -12.09
N TYR A 299 -10.98 -9.54 -13.42
CA TYR A 299 -9.79 -9.98 -14.16
C TYR A 299 -8.69 -8.92 -14.26
N GLN A 300 -9.03 -7.63 -14.20
CA GLN A 300 -8.04 -6.56 -14.18
C GLN A 300 -7.17 -6.62 -12.92
N PRO A 301 -7.70 -6.55 -11.68
CA PRO A 301 -6.85 -6.68 -10.49
C PRO A 301 -6.14 -8.03 -10.43
N PHE A 302 -6.79 -9.12 -10.88
CA PHE A 302 -6.16 -10.44 -10.94
C PHE A 302 -4.97 -10.50 -11.92
N SER A 303 -4.96 -9.65 -12.96
CA SER A 303 -3.81 -9.52 -13.88
C SER A 303 -2.64 -8.74 -13.28
N GLU A 304 -2.89 -7.96 -12.23
CA GLU A 304 -1.95 -7.07 -11.53
C GLU A 304 -1.39 -7.70 -10.24
N ASP A 305 -1.28 -9.04 -10.24
CA ASP A 305 -0.72 -9.82 -9.12
C ASP A 305 -1.48 -9.66 -7.79
N LEU A 306 -2.77 -9.32 -7.84
CA LEU A 306 -3.64 -9.41 -6.67
C LEU A 306 -4.23 -10.80 -6.53
N THR A 307 -4.40 -11.24 -5.29
CA THR A 307 -4.97 -12.56 -5.00
C THR A 307 -6.43 -12.65 -5.47
N ILE A 308 -6.95 -13.87 -5.62
CA ILE A 308 -8.37 -14.10 -5.97
C ILE A 308 -9.31 -13.36 -5.00
N GLY A 309 -9.01 -13.37 -3.71
CA GLY A 309 -9.78 -12.71 -2.66
C GLY A 309 -9.78 -11.20 -2.79
N GLU A 310 -8.61 -10.59 -3.02
CA GLU A 310 -8.47 -9.14 -3.25
C GLU A 310 -9.14 -8.71 -4.57
N SER A 311 -9.02 -9.52 -5.61
CA SER A 311 -9.66 -9.27 -6.90
C SER A 311 -11.18 -9.30 -6.77
N LEU A 312 -11.74 -10.25 -6.01
CA LEU A 312 -13.18 -10.29 -5.75
C LEU A 312 -13.63 -9.12 -4.84
N ARG A 313 -12.78 -8.70 -3.90
CA ARG A 313 -13.03 -7.53 -3.04
C ARG A 313 -13.15 -6.25 -3.88
N LEU A 314 -12.18 -6.01 -4.76
CA LEU A 314 -12.16 -4.85 -5.67
C LEU A 314 -13.31 -4.90 -6.69
N TRP A 315 -13.66 -6.10 -7.17
CA TRP A 315 -14.82 -6.29 -8.02
C TRP A 315 -16.12 -5.86 -7.31
N TRP A 316 -16.30 -6.23 -6.04
CA TRP A 316 -17.44 -5.77 -5.23
C TRP A 316 -17.45 -4.25 -5.11
N GLU A 317 -16.30 -3.64 -4.83
CA GLU A 317 -16.15 -2.18 -4.73
C GLU A 317 -16.53 -1.46 -6.03
N ALA A 318 -16.18 -2.03 -7.18
CA ALA A 318 -16.53 -1.48 -8.48
C ALA A 318 -18.03 -1.62 -8.82
N ASN A 319 -18.71 -2.65 -8.29
CA ASN A 319 -20.06 -3.04 -8.75
C ASN A 319 -21.18 -2.79 -7.74
N VAL A 320 -20.90 -2.63 -6.45
CA VAL A 320 -21.93 -2.65 -5.40
C VAL A 320 -22.93 -1.51 -5.52
N ASP A 321 -22.49 -0.28 -5.80
CA ASP A 321 -23.30 0.96 -5.85
C ASP A 321 -23.29 1.64 -7.24
N THR A 322 -22.85 0.94 -8.29
CA THR A 322 -22.67 1.50 -9.64
C THR A 322 -23.70 0.93 -10.62
N GLY A 323 -24.05 1.69 -11.67
CA GLY A 323 -24.99 1.27 -12.72
C GLY A 323 -26.39 1.91 -12.62
N PRO A 324 -27.18 1.89 -13.73
CA PRO A 324 -28.54 2.45 -13.77
C PRO A 324 -29.54 1.64 -12.93
N ASP A 325 -29.28 0.34 -12.76
CA ASP A 325 -30.15 -0.64 -12.11
C ASP A 325 -29.45 -1.36 -10.93
N TRP A 326 -28.50 -0.66 -10.29
CA TRP A 326 -27.60 -1.17 -9.25
C TRP A 326 -28.28 -1.99 -8.14
N ARG A 327 -29.56 -1.74 -7.85
CA ARG A 327 -30.33 -2.51 -6.84
C ARG A 327 -30.56 -3.94 -7.27
N TRP A 328 -30.93 -4.13 -8.52
CA TRP A 328 -31.14 -5.44 -9.12
C TRP A 328 -29.81 -6.16 -9.31
N GLU A 329 -28.80 -5.47 -9.85
CA GLU A 329 -27.46 -6.02 -10.07
C GLU A 329 -26.86 -6.52 -8.74
N ARG A 330 -26.93 -5.70 -7.69
CA ARG A 330 -26.50 -6.12 -6.36
C ARG A 330 -27.27 -7.32 -5.83
N ALA A 331 -28.60 -7.32 -5.98
CA ALA A 331 -29.41 -8.47 -5.58
C ALA A 331 -29.00 -9.74 -6.32
N TRP A 332 -28.64 -9.63 -7.60
CA TRP A 332 -28.18 -10.73 -8.44
C TRP A 332 -26.91 -11.39 -7.90
N PHE A 333 -25.88 -10.60 -7.58
CA PHE A 333 -24.57 -11.12 -7.21
C PHE A 333 -24.30 -11.19 -5.68
N TYR A 334 -25.31 -10.99 -4.86
CA TYR A 334 -25.18 -10.99 -3.39
C TYR A 334 -24.63 -12.29 -2.77
N GLY A 335 -24.79 -13.42 -3.47
CA GLY A 335 -24.30 -14.71 -3.01
C GLY A 335 -22.90 -15.08 -3.48
N MET A 336 -22.16 -14.15 -4.10
CA MET A 336 -20.82 -14.42 -4.62
C MET A 336 -19.84 -14.74 -3.49
N ILE A 337 -19.10 -15.83 -3.66
CA ILE A 337 -18.08 -16.31 -2.73
C ILE A 337 -16.87 -16.88 -3.47
N VAL A 338 -15.78 -17.11 -2.73
CA VAL A 338 -14.69 -18.00 -3.12
C VAL A 338 -14.81 -19.29 -2.30
N GLN A 339 -14.92 -20.45 -2.97
CA GLN A 339 -14.59 -21.73 -2.34
C GLN A 339 -13.16 -22.11 -2.72
N GLY A 340 -12.37 -22.52 -1.74
CA GLY A 340 -10.94 -22.73 -1.88
C GLY A 340 -10.12 -21.63 -1.19
N ASP A 341 -8.91 -21.44 -1.68
CA ASP A 341 -7.91 -20.55 -1.12
C ASP A 341 -7.99 -19.17 -1.82
N PRO A 342 -8.39 -18.11 -1.10
CA PRO A 342 -8.52 -16.77 -1.67
C PRO A 342 -7.16 -16.10 -1.91
N SER A 343 -6.08 -16.60 -1.30
CA SER A 343 -4.74 -15.99 -1.40
C SER A 343 -3.93 -16.49 -2.60
N LEU A 344 -4.51 -17.33 -3.44
CA LEU A 344 -3.84 -17.79 -4.65
C LEU A 344 -3.70 -16.65 -5.66
N LEU A 345 -2.50 -16.57 -6.23
CA LEU A 345 -2.14 -15.71 -7.35
C LEU A 345 -2.17 -16.52 -8.64
N ARG A 346 -2.13 -15.83 -9.78
CA ARG A 346 -1.83 -16.47 -11.06
C ARG A 346 -0.32 -16.76 -11.13
N GLU A 347 0.07 -17.99 -11.43
CA GLU A 347 1.46 -18.28 -11.78
C GLU A 347 1.77 -17.60 -13.14
N TYR A 348 2.69 -16.63 -13.16
CA TYR A 348 3.40 -16.26 -14.38
C TYR A 348 4.49 -17.30 -14.60
N GLU A 349 4.62 -17.81 -15.83
CA GLU A 349 5.63 -18.82 -16.15
C GLU A 349 6.99 -18.46 -15.54
N GLN A 350 7.67 -19.48 -15.04
CA GLN A 350 9.10 -19.54 -14.73
C GLN A 350 10.02 -19.13 -15.92
N GLY A 351 9.46 -18.59 -17.01
CA GLY A 351 10.13 -17.99 -18.14
C GLY A 351 10.28 -16.46 -18.07
N ASP A 352 9.46 -15.75 -17.30
CA ASP A 352 9.51 -14.28 -17.14
C ASP A 352 10.04 -13.85 -15.77
N VAL A 353 10.37 -14.80 -14.88
CA VAL A 353 10.93 -14.53 -13.55
C VAL A 353 12.33 -15.10 -13.41
N VAL A 354 13.26 -14.28 -12.94
CA VAL A 354 14.66 -14.66 -12.68
C VAL A 354 14.97 -14.44 -11.20
N TYR A 355 15.45 -15.48 -10.51
CA TYR A 355 15.88 -15.40 -9.12
C TYR A 355 17.40 -15.31 -9.01
N ILE A 356 17.89 -14.29 -8.32
CA ILE A 356 19.32 -14.07 -8.05
C ILE A 356 19.59 -14.34 -6.57
N PRO A 357 20.56 -15.20 -6.21
CA PRO A 357 21.57 -15.82 -7.07
C PRO A 357 21.22 -17.22 -7.60
N HIS A 358 19.97 -17.67 -7.47
CA HIS A 358 19.57 -19.05 -7.78
C HIS A 358 19.78 -19.41 -9.27
N ASP A 359 19.24 -18.62 -10.18
CA ASP A 359 19.27 -18.86 -11.63
C ASP A 359 20.57 -18.33 -12.25
N PHE A 360 21.03 -17.17 -11.79
CA PHE A 360 22.30 -16.58 -12.17
C PHE A 360 23.08 -16.11 -10.95
N PRO A 361 24.41 -16.30 -10.91
CA PRO A 361 25.20 -15.93 -9.75
C PRO A 361 25.37 -14.41 -9.55
N THR A 362 24.99 -13.58 -10.53
CA THR A 362 25.11 -12.12 -10.51
C THR A 362 23.83 -11.47 -11.04
N ILE A 363 23.54 -10.25 -10.57
CA ILE A 363 22.35 -9.50 -11.02
C ILE A 363 22.48 -9.16 -12.51
N GLN A 364 23.68 -8.74 -12.97
CA GLN A 364 23.87 -8.40 -14.38
C GLN A 364 23.63 -9.58 -15.32
N GLU A 365 24.00 -10.81 -14.94
CA GLU A 365 23.71 -11.98 -15.77
C GLU A 365 22.21 -12.25 -15.88
N GLY A 366 21.44 -12.00 -14.81
CA GLY A 366 19.97 -12.03 -14.85
C GLY A 366 19.39 -10.98 -15.79
N ILE A 367 19.88 -9.74 -15.73
CA ILE A 367 19.48 -8.65 -16.64
C ILE A 367 19.82 -9.00 -18.10
N ASP A 368 21.00 -9.56 -18.35
CA ASP A 368 21.45 -9.94 -19.69
C ASP A 368 20.56 -11.04 -20.29
N ALA A 369 20.14 -12.00 -19.47
CA ALA A 369 19.26 -13.10 -19.86
C ALA A 369 17.79 -12.70 -20.06
N SER A 370 17.35 -11.60 -19.43
CA SER A 370 15.96 -11.17 -19.42
C SER A 370 15.51 -10.45 -20.70
N SER A 371 14.21 -10.46 -20.99
CA SER A 371 13.58 -9.67 -22.06
C SER A 371 12.55 -8.69 -21.48
N ASP A 372 11.88 -7.89 -22.33
CA ASP A 372 10.82 -6.99 -21.87
C ASP A 372 9.72 -7.76 -21.12
N GLY A 373 9.27 -7.21 -19.98
CA GLY A 373 8.25 -7.79 -19.11
C GLY A 373 8.80 -8.67 -17.98
N PHE A 374 10.10 -8.99 -17.98
CA PHE A 374 10.67 -9.88 -16.99
C PHE A 374 10.75 -9.24 -15.60
N ILE A 375 10.55 -10.06 -14.57
CA ILE A 375 10.79 -9.73 -13.17
C ILE A 375 12.07 -10.44 -12.70
N ILE A 376 12.98 -9.70 -12.09
CA ILE A 376 14.22 -10.22 -11.53
C ILE A 376 14.13 -10.03 -10.02
N PHE A 377 13.87 -11.11 -9.29
CA PHE A 377 13.92 -11.13 -7.83
C PHE A 377 15.34 -11.34 -7.34
N VAL A 378 15.76 -10.52 -6.38
CA VAL A 378 17.11 -10.57 -5.81
C VAL A 378 17.01 -10.84 -4.31
N ASP A 379 17.56 -11.99 -3.90
CA ASP A 379 17.69 -12.40 -2.50
C ASP A 379 18.53 -11.39 -1.70
N ASP A 380 18.39 -11.45 -0.38
CA ASP A 380 19.21 -10.69 0.56
C ASP A 380 20.71 -10.93 0.35
N GLY A 381 21.48 -9.86 0.35
CA GLY A 381 22.91 -9.97 0.12
C GLY A 381 23.59 -8.65 -0.19
N ILE A 382 24.90 -8.74 -0.39
CA ILE A 382 25.72 -7.65 -0.94
C ILE A 382 26.20 -8.13 -2.31
N TYR A 383 25.78 -7.42 -3.34
CA TYR A 383 26.06 -7.69 -4.75
C TYR A 383 27.10 -6.68 -5.25
N PRO A 384 28.37 -7.10 -5.40
CA PRO A 384 29.47 -6.22 -5.75
C PRO A 384 29.54 -5.99 -7.26
N GLU A 385 28.67 -5.15 -7.78
CA GLU A 385 28.40 -5.01 -9.21
C GLU A 385 28.10 -3.56 -9.63
N ASN A 386 28.32 -3.28 -10.92
CA ASN A 386 27.78 -2.10 -11.61
C ASN A 386 26.81 -2.61 -12.68
N LEU A 387 25.54 -2.21 -12.58
CA LEU A 387 24.47 -2.73 -13.43
C LEU A 387 24.23 -1.83 -14.63
N THR A 388 23.92 -2.44 -15.77
CA THR A 388 23.48 -1.76 -16.99
C THR A 388 22.20 -2.40 -17.51
N ILE A 389 21.15 -1.58 -17.60
CA ILE A 389 19.86 -1.92 -18.22
C ILE A 389 19.76 -1.05 -19.47
N SER A 390 19.74 -1.66 -20.65
CA SER A 390 19.78 -0.93 -21.92
C SER A 390 18.76 -1.46 -22.91
N GLY A 391 17.78 -0.64 -23.31
CA GLY A 391 16.81 -0.98 -24.34
C GLY A 391 15.85 -2.12 -23.97
N LYS A 392 15.65 -2.37 -22.67
CA LYS A 392 14.74 -3.39 -22.13
C LYS A 392 13.84 -2.79 -21.07
N ASN A 393 12.64 -3.31 -20.89
CA ASN A 393 11.70 -2.93 -19.82
C ASN A 393 11.53 -4.09 -18.85
N ILE A 394 12.21 -4.04 -17.70
CA ILE A 394 12.21 -5.13 -16.70
C ILE A 394 11.86 -4.58 -15.32
N ILE A 395 11.33 -5.43 -14.45
CA ILE A 395 11.20 -5.16 -13.02
C ILE A 395 12.40 -5.80 -12.32
N LEU A 396 13.28 -5.01 -11.74
CA LEU A 396 14.34 -5.49 -10.86
C LEU A 396 13.91 -5.20 -9.43
N GLN A 397 13.77 -6.24 -8.60
CA GLN A 397 13.17 -6.13 -7.27
C GLN A 397 13.91 -6.96 -6.23
N SER A 398 14.19 -6.36 -5.07
CA SER A 398 14.61 -7.13 -3.89
C SER A 398 13.42 -7.85 -3.25
N ILE A 399 13.64 -9.06 -2.75
CA ILE A 399 12.61 -9.86 -2.07
C ILE A 399 12.24 -9.28 -0.69
N ASN A 400 13.22 -8.83 0.12
CA ASN A 400 12.97 -8.34 1.48
C ASN A 400 13.32 -6.86 1.67
N GLY A 401 13.21 -6.08 0.59
CA GLY A 401 13.39 -4.63 0.60
C GLY A 401 14.82 -4.13 0.82
N ALA A 402 14.96 -2.80 0.79
CA ALA A 402 16.26 -2.14 0.66
C ALA A 402 17.22 -2.36 1.82
N GLU A 403 16.73 -2.69 3.02
CA GLU A 403 17.59 -2.94 4.17
C GLU A 403 18.45 -4.21 4.04
N ASN A 404 18.00 -5.16 3.21
CA ASN A 404 18.59 -6.50 3.16
C ASN A 404 19.31 -6.81 1.84
N CYS A 405 19.00 -6.10 0.75
CA CYS A 405 19.64 -6.28 -0.55
C CYS A 405 20.41 -5.04 -0.99
N ILE A 406 21.73 -5.17 -1.06
CA ILE A 406 22.68 -4.07 -1.29
C ILE A 406 23.41 -4.29 -2.61
N ILE A 407 23.31 -3.35 -3.54
CA ILE A 407 24.14 -3.26 -4.74
C ILE A 407 25.28 -2.28 -4.44
N ASP A 408 26.52 -2.77 -4.43
CA ASP A 408 27.70 -2.03 -3.98
C ASP A 408 28.75 -1.94 -5.09
N ALA A 409 28.99 -0.72 -5.57
CA ALA A 409 29.97 -0.47 -6.64
C ALA A 409 31.42 -0.31 -6.14
N PHE A 410 31.67 -0.34 -4.82
CA PHE A 410 33.01 -0.22 -4.22
C PHE A 410 33.88 0.94 -4.73
N SER A 411 33.28 2.12 -4.90
CA SER A 411 33.90 3.34 -5.40
C SER A 411 34.34 3.26 -6.87
N ASP A 412 33.56 2.57 -7.70
CA ASP A 412 33.77 2.48 -9.15
C ASP A 412 32.50 2.87 -9.92
N ASP A 413 32.58 3.86 -10.80
CA ASP A 413 31.50 4.36 -11.70
C ASP A 413 30.09 4.45 -11.07
N SER A 414 29.04 4.54 -11.89
CA SER A 414 27.63 4.55 -11.47
C SER A 414 27.22 3.15 -11.01
N VAL A 415 26.49 3.01 -9.90
CA VAL A 415 26.01 1.70 -9.42
C VAL A 415 25.03 1.07 -10.41
N ILE A 416 24.07 1.86 -10.92
CA ILE A 416 23.09 1.41 -11.91
C ILE A 416 23.02 2.41 -13.06
N ASN A 417 23.08 1.92 -14.29
CA ASN A 417 22.97 2.71 -15.51
C ASN A 417 21.76 2.25 -16.34
N ILE A 418 20.75 3.10 -16.46
CA ILE A 418 19.48 2.83 -17.15
C ILE A 418 19.42 3.66 -18.44
N GLN A 419 19.47 2.96 -19.58
CA GLN A 419 19.57 3.56 -20.90
C GLN A 419 18.43 3.10 -21.79
N ASP A 420 17.78 4.05 -22.48
CA ASP A 420 16.74 3.76 -23.48
C ASP A 420 15.66 2.78 -22.96
N SER A 421 15.30 2.93 -21.69
CA SER A 421 14.38 2.05 -20.98
C SER A 421 13.30 2.89 -20.32
N ASP A 422 12.10 2.83 -20.88
CA ASP A 422 11.01 3.73 -20.52
C ASP A 422 10.02 3.13 -19.51
N ASN A 423 10.02 1.81 -19.34
CA ASN A 423 9.10 1.13 -18.42
C ASN A 423 9.83 0.12 -17.53
N SER A 424 11.13 0.28 -17.28
CA SER A 424 11.79 -0.51 -16.24
C SER A 424 11.46 0.02 -14.86
N GLU A 425 11.53 -0.86 -13.88
CA GLU A 425 11.28 -0.56 -12.49
C GLU A 425 12.43 -1.09 -11.63
N ILE A 426 12.92 -0.26 -10.70
CA ILE A 426 13.95 -0.63 -9.74
C ILE A 426 13.38 -0.47 -8.34
N ARG A 427 13.21 -1.59 -7.63
CA ARG A 427 12.47 -1.64 -6.37
C ARG A 427 13.28 -2.25 -5.22
N GLY A 428 13.30 -1.58 -4.09
CA GLY A 428 13.71 -2.22 -2.83
C GLY A 428 15.22 -2.49 -2.68
N PHE A 429 16.11 -1.67 -3.26
CA PHE A 429 17.56 -1.88 -3.11
C PHE A 429 18.24 -0.79 -2.27
N THR A 430 19.25 -1.16 -1.47
CA THR A 430 20.29 -0.21 -1.11
C THR A 430 21.29 -0.10 -2.27
N ILE A 431 21.48 1.10 -2.81
CA ILE A 431 22.34 1.41 -3.94
C ILE A 431 23.46 2.31 -3.44
N GLN A 432 24.69 1.78 -3.36
CA GLN A 432 25.75 2.45 -2.62
C GLN A 432 27.16 2.44 -3.22
N ASN A 433 27.96 3.38 -2.71
CA ASN A 433 29.38 3.53 -2.97
C ASN A 433 29.75 3.68 -4.46
N GLY A 434 28.87 4.18 -5.31
CA GLY A 434 29.25 4.57 -6.67
C GLY A 434 30.16 5.80 -6.67
N SER A 435 31.04 5.89 -7.68
CA SER A 435 32.00 6.98 -7.87
C SER A 435 32.14 7.33 -9.36
N ALA A 436 31.15 8.03 -9.91
CA ALA A 436 31.10 8.37 -11.34
C ALA A 436 31.84 9.69 -11.67
N ASP A 437 32.73 9.66 -12.67
CA ASP A 437 33.35 10.88 -13.21
C ASP A 437 32.33 11.77 -13.96
N TYR A 438 31.33 11.14 -14.57
CA TYR A 438 30.24 11.76 -15.32
C TYR A 438 28.96 10.93 -15.17
N GLY A 439 27.80 11.58 -15.01
CA GLY A 439 26.55 10.89 -14.66
C GLY A 439 26.42 10.65 -13.16
N GLY A 440 25.36 9.95 -12.77
CA GLY A 440 24.96 9.82 -11.37
C GLY A 440 25.74 8.76 -10.62
N GLY A 441 26.23 9.07 -9.42
CA GLY A 441 27.04 8.12 -8.64
C GLY A 441 26.25 6.86 -8.28
N GLY A 442 25.02 7.00 -7.79
CA GLY A 442 24.13 5.87 -7.53
C GLY A 442 23.49 5.37 -8.82
N ILE A 443 22.62 6.20 -9.42
CA ILE A 443 21.83 5.84 -10.59
C ILE A 443 22.00 6.88 -11.70
N ASN A 444 22.29 6.43 -12.91
CA ASN A 444 22.30 7.25 -14.12
C ASN A 444 21.14 6.86 -15.03
N ILE A 445 20.25 7.80 -15.36
CA ILE A 445 18.99 7.55 -16.08
C ILE A 445 18.94 8.38 -17.37
N SER A 446 18.72 7.72 -18.52
CA SER A 446 18.37 8.40 -19.78
C SER A 446 17.00 8.02 -20.35
N GLY A 447 16.32 7.02 -19.77
CA GLY A 447 14.94 6.64 -20.11
C GLY A 447 13.91 7.19 -19.10
N SER A 448 12.77 6.50 -18.96
CA SER A 448 11.63 6.92 -18.13
C SER A 448 11.24 5.91 -17.01
N PRO A 449 12.20 5.29 -16.29
CA PRO A 449 11.91 4.22 -15.34
C PRO A 449 11.17 4.69 -14.07
N LEU A 450 10.59 3.74 -13.35
CA LEU A 450 10.18 3.89 -11.95
C LEU A 450 11.33 3.51 -11.01
N ILE A 451 11.68 4.39 -10.08
CA ILE A 451 12.60 4.11 -8.98
C ILE A 451 11.84 4.20 -7.66
N GLU A 452 11.71 3.07 -6.97
CA GLU A 452 10.82 2.96 -5.81
C GLU A 452 11.44 2.17 -4.64
N ASP A 453 11.10 2.55 -3.42
CA ASP A 453 11.46 1.86 -2.17
C ASP A 453 12.96 1.60 -1.99
N CYS A 454 13.82 2.41 -2.63
CA CYS A 454 15.26 2.25 -2.58
C CYS A 454 15.92 3.15 -1.53
N ILE A 455 17.08 2.70 -1.03
CA ILE A 455 18.00 3.50 -0.21
C ILE A 455 19.22 3.85 -1.07
N ILE A 456 19.31 5.08 -1.55
CA ILE A 456 20.41 5.55 -2.39
C ILE A 456 21.40 6.28 -1.49
N TRP A 457 22.51 5.61 -1.15
CA TRP A 457 23.36 6.01 -0.05
C TRP A 457 24.86 6.07 -0.38
N ASN A 458 25.52 7.13 0.09
CA ASN A 458 26.98 7.27 0.04
C ASN A 458 27.58 7.16 -1.37
N ASN A 459 26.89 7.71 -2.36
CA ASN A 459 27.36 7.77 -3.73
C ASN A 459 28.01 9.13 -4.01
N ILE A 460 29.06 9.12 -4.84
CA ILE A 460 29.85 10.29 -5.18
C ILE A 460 29.89 10.46 -6.69
N ALA A 461 29.74 11.69 -7.17
CA ALA A 461 29.92 12.00 -8.58
C ALA A 461 30.40 13.44 -8.82
N THR A 462 30.70 13.78 -10.07
CA THR A 462 30.88 15.21 -10.45
C THR A 462 29.54 15.96 -10.41
N ARG A 463 28.45 15.32 -10.84
CA ARG A 463 27.07 15.85 -10.90
C ARG A 463 26.09 14.69 -10.63
N GLY A 464 25.07 14.88 -9.77
CA GLY A 464 24.12 13.83 -9.43
C GLY A 464 24.68 12.76 -8.49
N GLY A 465 24.97 13.08 -7.23
CA GLY A 465 25.64 12.15 -6.33
C GLY A 465 24.84 10.86 -6.17
N GLY A 466 23.55 11.00 -5.83
CA GLY A 466 22.60 9.88 -5.81
C GLY A 466 22.11 9.54 -7.22
N ILE A 467 21.33 10.42 -7.83
CA ILE A 467 20.66 10.18 -9.12
C ILE A 467 20.98 11.28 -10.12
N TYR A 468 21.30 10.89 -11.35
CA TYR A 468 21.38 11.76 -12.51
C TYR A 468 20.26 11.42 -13.49
N VAL A 469 19.47 12.43 -13.87
CA VAL A 469 18.31 12.29 -14.75
C VAL A 469 18.53 13.06 -16.03
N ALA A 470 18.42 12.35 -17.16
CA ALA A 470 18.35 12.89 -18.51
C ALA A 470 17.10 12.44 -19.29
N GLY A 471 16.22 11.63 -18.70
CA GLY A 471 14.92 11.25 -19.26
C GLY A 471 13.75 11.66 -18.34
N ASN A 472 12.65 10.90 -18.31
CA ASN A 472 11.42 11.26 -17.60
C ASN A 472 11.03 10.26 -16.49
N PRO A 473 11.88 10.02 -15.48
CA PRO A 473 11.58 9.02 -14.46
C PRO A 473 10.55 9.48 -13.45
N THR A 474 9.86 8.50 -12.86
CA THR A 474 9.16 8.66 -11.57
C THR A 474 10.05 8.14 -10.46
N ILE A 475 10.33 8.98 -9.47
CA ILE A 475 11.19 8.65 -8.32
C ILE A 475 10.32 8.82 -7.07
N ARG A 476 9.95 7.71 -6.43
CA ARG A 476 9.04 7.75 -5.28
C ARG A 476 9.39 6.82 -4.13
N ASN A 477 8.96 7.16 -2.92
CA ASN A 477 9.13 6.32 -1.73
C ASN A 477 10.60 5.95 -1.42
N ASN A 478 11.57 6.75 -1.88
CA ASN A 478 12.99 6.47 -1.68
C ASN A 478 13.59 7.24 -0.50
N ILE A 479 14.66 6.68 0.06
CA ILE A 479 15.57 7.40 0.97
C ILE A 479 16.86 7.72 0.21
N ILE A 480 17.08 9.00 -0.11
CA ILE A 480 18.26 9.48 -0.84
C ILE A 480 19.13 10.25 0.13
N GLN A 481 20.25 9.65 0.55
CA GLN A 481 21.00 10.18 1.68
C GLN A 481 22.51 10.05 1.63
N ASN A 482 23.21 11.02 2.23
CA ASN A 482 24.68 11.04 2.32
C ASN A 482 25.40 10.96 0.96
N ASN A 483 24.77 11.41 -0.12
CA ASN A 483 25.39 11.48 -1.43
C ASN A 483 26.10 12.83 -1.63
N ALA A 484 27.21 12.85 -2.37
CA ALA A 484 28.07 14.03 -2.45
C ALA A 484 28.57 14.32 -3.88
N VAL A 485 28.61 15.61 -4.24
CA VAL A 485 29.16 16.08 -5.52
C VAL A 485 29.94 17.38 -5.40
N THR A 486 30.79 17.64 -6.40
CA THR A 486 31.60 18.87 -6.47
C THR A 486 30.96 20.00 -7.28
N VAL A 487 29.86 19.73 -8.01
CA VAL A 487 29.21 20.75 -8.86
C VAL A 487 27.73 20.88 -8.57
N ALA A 488 26.91 19.88 -8.87
CA ALA A 488 25.46 20.05 -8.80
C ALA A 488 24.68 18.76 -8.52
N GLY A 489 23.66 18.86 -7.65
CA GLY A 489 22.73 17.78 -7.31
C GLY A 489 23.39 16.71 -6.44
N GLY A 490 23.55 16.98 -5.15
CA GLY A 490 24.11 16.00 -4.21
C GLY A 490 23.23 14.75 -4.14
N GLY A 491 21.93 14.93 -3.90
CA GLY A 491 20.94 13.85 -4.00
C GLY A 491 20.58 13.57 -5.46
N ILE A 492 19.92 14.51 -6.13
CA ILE A 492 19.39 14.36 -7.48
C ILE A 492 19.80 15.55 -8.35
N VAL A 493 20.11 15.28 -9.62
CA VAL A 493 20.15 16.30 -10.67
C VAL A 493 19.28 15.90 -11.87
N SER A 494 18.51 16.85 -12.39
CA SER A 494 17.74 16.70 -13.63
C SER A 494 18.23 17.66 -14.71
N TYR A 495 18.76 17.14 -15.83
CA TYR A 495 19.28 17.91 -16.97
C TYR A 495 18.29 18.04 -18.12
N SER A 496 17.45 17.04 -18.30
CA SER A 496 16.46 16.99 -19.37
C SER A 496 15.30 16.12 -18.93
N GLY A 497 14.12 16.42 -19.49
CA GLY A 497 12.90 15.65 -19.27
C GLY A 497 11.97 16.22 -18.21
N GLU A 498 10.87 15.49 -18.01
CA GLU A 498 9.81 15.70 -17.04
C GLU A 498 10.00 14.70 -15.89
N MET A 499 10.53 15.15 -14.76
CA MET A 499 10.79 14.29 -13.60
C MET A 499 9.66 14.44 -12.59
N ILE A 500 9.12 13.31 -12.14
CA ILE A 500 8.18 13.23 -11.02
C ILE A 500 8.95 12.77 -9.79
N LEU A 501 8.89 13.56 -8.71
CA LEU A 501 9.56 13.30 -7.45
C LEU A 501 8.52 13.34 -6.32
N GLU A 502 8.18 12.16 -5.78
CA GLU A 502 7.06 12.01 -4.85
C GLU A 502 7.41 11.21 -3.59
N ASN A 503 6.97 11.62 -2.39
CA ASN A 503 7.07 10.81 -1.16
C ASN A 503 8.50 10.36 -0.80
N ASN A 504 9.53 11.13 -1.19
CA ASN A 504 10.92 10.78 -0.88
C ASN A 504 11.44 11.47 0.38
N LEU A 505 12.35 10.81 1.08
CA LEU A 505 13.22 11.41 2.08
C LEU A 505 14.59 11.72 1.46
N ILE A 506 14.85 13.00 1.19
CA ILE A 506 16.12 13.47 0.61
C ILE A 506 16.91 14.19 1.70
N THR A 507 17.87 13.50 2.30
CA THR A 507 18.52 13.99 3.52
C THR A 507 20.04 13.90 3.54
N GLN A 508 20.70 14.87 4.18
CA GLN A 508 22.16 14.85 4.38
C GLN A 508 22.99 14.76 3.09
N ASN A 509 22.45 15.20 1.96
CA ASN A 509 23.19 15.24 0.70
C ASN A 509 24.00 16.54 0.56
N HIS A 510 25.10 16.48 -0.18
CA HIS A 510 26.06 17.58 -0.31
C HIS A 510 26.38 17.89 -1.77
N SER A 511 26.41 19.17 -2.10
CA SER A 511 26.97 19.70 -3.35
C SER A 511 27.80 20.93 -3.04
N ASP A 512 29.01 21.07 -3.60
CA ASP A 512 29.83 22.27 -3.36
C ASP A 512 29.17 23.56 -3.87
N ILE A 513 28.35 23.48 -4.94
CA ILE A 513 27.83 24.68 -5.64
C ILE A 513 26.30 24.73 -5.65
N TYR A 514 25.61 23.84 -6.36
CA TYR A 514 24.16 23.93 -6.58
C TYR A 514 23.42 22.68 -6.12
N GLY A 515 22.26 22.84 -5.47
CA GLY A 515 21.33 21.72 -5.25
C GLY A 515 21.92 20.63 -4.35
N GLY A 516 21.92 20.83 -3.03
CA GLY A 516 22.38 19.79 -2.10
C GLY A 516 21.49 18.54 -2.18
N GLY A 517 20.18 18.74 -2.04
CA GLY A 517 19.15 17.74 -2.27
C GLY A 517 18.88 17.57 -3.76
N VAL A 518 18.25 18.56 -4.39
CA VAL A 518 17.78 18.50 -5.78
C VAL A 518 18.30 19.69 -6.60
N HIS A 519 18.87 19.41 -7.78
CA HIS A 519 19.23 20.41 -8.78
C HIS A 519 18.47 20.21 -10.09
N ILE A 520 17.91 21.27 -10.65
CA ILE A 520 17.09 21.25 -11.85
C ILE A 520 17.73 22.17 -12.87
N GLU A 521 18.27 21.59 -13.95
CA GLU A 521 18.89 22.27 -15.08
C GLU A 521 18.06 22.08 -16.39
N THR A 522 17.00 21.27 -16.35
CA THR A 522 16.10 20.99 -17.48
C THR A 522 15.23 22.19 -17.88
N SER A 523 14.80 22.23 -19.14
CA SER A 523 13.72 23.13 -19.59
C SER A 523 12.33 22.45 -19.57
N GLY A 524 12.27 21.20 -19.12
CA GLY A 524 11.04 20.44 -18.93
C GLY A 524 10.32 20.79 -17.63
N TYR A 525 9.13 20.21 -17.48
CA TYR A 525 8.26 20.41 -16.32
C TYR A 525 8.68 19.47 -15.17
N VAL A 526 8.84 19.98 -13.95
CA VAL A 526 9.23 19.15 -12.79
C VAL A 526 8.14 19.18 -11.72
N GLU A 527 7.77 17.99 -11.24
CA GLU A 527 6.79 17.81 -10.17
C GLU A 527 7.49 17.36 -8.90
N ILE A 528 7.42 18.16 -7.84
CA ILE A 528 8.00 17.86 -6.53
C ILE A 528 6.87 17.88 -5.51
N THR A 529 6.44 16.70 -5.08
CA THR A 529 5.26 16.53 -4.22
C THR A 529 5.55 15.65 -3.01
N ASN A 530 5.02 16.02 -1.85
CA ASN A 530 5.03 15.16 -0.65
C ASN A 530 6.43 14.71 -0.18
N ASN A 531 7.49 15.43 -0.54
CA ASN A 531 8.85 15.05 -0.16
C ASN A 531 9.26 15.71 1.15
N GLN A 532 10.12 15.03 1.90
CA GLN A 532 10.89 15.61 2.99
C GLN A 532 12.32 15.86 2.53
N LEU A 533 12.73 17.13 2.46
CA LEU A 533 14.09 17.55 2.14
C LEU A 533 14.74 18.14 3.39
N SER A 534 15.68 17.40 3.98
CA SER A 534 16.28 17.79 5.26
C SER A 534 17.79 17.73 5.32
N GLU A 535 18.42 18.60 6.12
CA GLU A 535 19.87 18.53 6.41
C GLU A 535 20.80 18.53 5.17
N ASN A 536 20.29 18.93 3.99
CA ASN A 536 21.11 18.99 2.79
C ASN A 536 21.95 20.28 2.79
N THR A 537 23.06 20.25 2.06
CA THR A 537 24.05 21.34 2.07
C THR A 537 24.52 21.67 0.66
N SER A 538 24.52 22.97 0.33
CA SER A 538 25.24 23.49 -0.84
C SER A 538 25.52 24.98 -0.71
N MET A 539 26.18 25.60 -1.69
CA MET A 539 26.30 27.06 -1.72
C MET A 539 24.99 27.74 -2.15
N ARG A 540 24.21 27.13 -3.06
CA ARG A 540 22.96 27.67 -3.63
C ARG A 540 21.89 26.58 -3.79
N GLY A 541 20.74 26.78 -3.17
CA GLY A 541 19.61 25.86 -3.21
C GLY A 541 19.94 24.53 -2.54
N SER A 542 20.30 24.52 -1.26
CA SER A 542 20.68 23.31 -0.53
C SER A 542 19.58 22.26 -0.48
N ALA A 543 18.31 22.63 -0.41
CA ALA A 543 17.22 21.68 -0.62
C ALA A 543 16.92 21.55 -2.12
N ILE A 544 16.56 22.67 -2.77
CA ILE A 544 16.13 22.70 -4.18
C ILE A 544 16.77 23.89 -4.89
N CYS A 545 17.41 23.64 -6.03
CA CYS A 545 18.00 24.66 -6.88
C CYS A 545 17.49 24.55 -8.31
N PHE A 546 16.87 25.60 -8.83
CA PHE A 546 16.48 25.75 -10.23
C PHE A 546 17.51 26.60 -11.00
N HIS A 547 18.05 26.02 -12.06
CA HIS A 547 19.10 26.58 -12.92
C HIS A 547 18.71 26.32 -14.38
N ALA A 548 17.58 26.87 -14.82
CA ALA A 548 17.03 26.65 -16.14
C ALA A 548 16.56 27.95 -16.79
N GLU A 549 16.56 28.01 -18.12
CA GLU A 549 16.10 29.19 -18.87
C GLU A 549 14.56 29.22 -19.02
N ASN A 550 13.88 28.07 -19.03
CA ASN A 550 12.43 27.94 -19.27
C ASN A 550 11.73 26.84 -18.43
N ALA A 551 12.30 26.38 -17.31
CA ALA A 551 11.64 25.37 -16.49
C ALA A 551 10.34 25.90 -15.87
N GLY A 552 9.25 25.15 -16.08
CA GLY A 552 8.04 25.21 -15.28
C GLY A 552 8.01 24.08 -14.25
N GLY A 553 7.03 24.09 -13.35
CA GLY A 553 6.86 23.02 -12.39
C GLY A 553 6.17 23.49 -11.12
N PHE A 554 5.76 22.51 -10.31
CA PHE A 554 5.20 22.78 -8.99
C PHE A 554 5.94 22.07 -7.87
N ILE A 555 6.01 22.77 -6.75
CA ILE A 555 6.53 22.32 -5.48
C ILE A 555 5.33 22.33 -4.55
N LYS A 556 4.72 21.17 -4.31
CA LYS A 556 3.49 21.08 -3.52
C LYS A 556 3.65 20.14 -2.33
N ASN A 557 3.12 20.55 -1.18
CA ASN A 557 2.98 19.66 -0.02
C ASN A 557 4.30 19.06 0.50
N ASN A 558 5.43 19.78 0.33
CA ASN A 558 6.74 19.31 0.79
C ASN A 558 7.11 19.88 2.17
N LEU A 559 7.91 19.11 2.90
CA LEU A 559 8.57 19.53 4.14
C LEU A 559 10.05 19.81 3.87
N VAL A 560 10.44 21.08 3.92
CA VAL A 560 11.83 21.52 3.67
C VAL A 560 12.41 22.10 4.95
N ILE A 561 13.26 21.33 5.63
CA ILE A 561 13.69 21.63 7.00
C ILE A 561 15.18 21.46 7.23
N GLU A 562 15.77 22.29 8.07
CA GLU A 562 17.15 22.07 8.58
C GLU A 562 18.25 21.98 7.51
N ASN A 563 17.98 22.43 6.29
CA ASN A 563 19.00 22.52 5.24
C ASN A 563 19.92 23.72 5.53
N SER A 564 21.21 23.57 5.23
CA SER A 564 22.20 24.63 5.48
C SER A 564 22.49 25.44 4.22
N SER A 565 22.73 26.74 4.37
CA SER A 565 22.81 27.73 3.27
C SER A 565 21.46 28.01 2.61
N GLN A 566 21.42 28.78 1.52
CA GLN A 566 20.19 29.11 0.80
C GLN A 566 19.46 27.84 0.34
N TYR A 567 18.29 27.54 0.92
CA TYR A 567 17.62 26.24 0.75
C TYR A 567 16.79 26.14 -0.53
N LEU A 568 16.18 27.24 -0.98
CA LEU A 568 15.49 27.30 -2.26
C LEU A 568 16.04 28.44 -3.10
N HIS A 569 16.52 28.12 -4.31
CA HIS A 569 17.17 29.09 -5.19
C HIS A 569 16.78 28.94 -6.65
N SER A 570 16.59 30.05 -7.35
CA SER A 570 16.50 30.11 -8.82
C SER A 570 17.48 31.15 -9.42
N ASP A 571 18.34 30.76 -10.37
CA ASP A 571 19.52 31.57 -10.79
C ASP A 571 19.39 32.32 -12.15
N PHE A 572 18.25 32.29 -12.86
CA PHE A 572 18.09 32.97 -14.18
C PHE A 572 16.87 33.90 -14.29
N GLY A 573 17.02 34.92 -15.16
CA GLY A 573 16.12 36.08 -15.27
C GLY A 573 15.01 35.97 -16.31
N HIS A 574 13.89 36.64 -16.02
CA HIS A 574 12.74 37.07 -16.84
C HIS A 574 12.02 36.08 -17.79
N GLU A 575 12.63 34.99 -18.27
CA GLU A 575 12.05 34.06 -19.26
C GLU A 575 11.48 32.76 -18.66
N LEU A 576 11.68 32.52 -17.35
CA LEU A 576 11.09 31.38 -16.65
C LEU A 576 9.54 31.33 -16.76
N GLU A 577 9.00 30.12 -16.82
CA GLU A 577 7.60 29.89 -16.45
C GLU A 577 7.41 30.14 -14.94
N SER A 578 6.19 30.44 -14.52
CA SER A 578 5.95 30.73 -13.10
C SER A 578 5.96 29.43 -12.30
N MET A 579 6.84 29.30 -11.32
CA MET A 579 6.81 28.17 -10.39
C MET A 579 5.58 28.26 -9.49
N GLU A 580 4.88 27.14 -9.28
CA GLU A 580 3.79 27.05 -8.30
C GLU A 580 4.34 26.43 -7.00
N ILE A 581 4.34 27.20 -5.92
CA ILE A 581 4.82 26.74 -4.62
C ILE A 581 3.61 26.74 -3.69
N ILE A 582 2.99 25.59 -3.47
CA ILE A 582 1.68 25.50 -2.80
C ILE A 582 1.71 24.54 -1.62
N ASN A 583 1.19 24.96 -0.46
CA ASN A 583 1.04 24.08 0.72
C ASN A 583 2.35 23.46 1.23
N ASN A 584 3.48 24.16 1.17
CA ASN A 584 4.75 23.64 1.71
C ASN A 584 5.05 24.21 3.09
N THR A 585 5.89 23.49 3.86
CA THR A 585 6.48 23.99 5.10
C THR A 585 7.99 24.13 4.92
N PHE A 586 8.47 25.38 4.89
CA PHE A 586 9.90 25.73 4.92
C PHE A 586 10.27 26.21 6.32
N ALA A 587 10.99 25.40 7.10
CA ALA A 587 11.30 25.77 8.48
C ALA A 587 12.71 25.39 8.95
N ASN A 588 13.34 26.26 9.73
CA ASN A 588 14.66 26.03 10.34
C ASN A 588 15.79 25.74 9.35
N ASN A 589 15.67 26.17 8.11
CA ASN A 589 16.77 26.08 7.17
C ASN A 589 17.81 27.15 7.52
N ILE A 590 18.94 26.77 8.12
CA ILE A 590 19.93 27.72 8.65
C ILE A 590 20.73 28.32 7.50
N VAL A 591 20.47 29.58 7.17
CA VAL A 591 21.15 30.27 6.08
C VAL A 591 22.16 31.31 6.60
N ASP A 592 23.35 31.37 5.97
CA ASP A 592 24.25 32.53 6.09
C ASP A 592 23.86 33.67 5.12
N SER A 593 22.76 33.51 4.35
CA SER A 593 22.33 34.42 3.29
C SER A 593 20.80 34.58 3.16
N LEU A 594 20.24 34.63 1.96
CA LEU A 594 18.82 34.88 1.68
C LEU A 594 18.01 33.57 1.85
N GLY A 595 16.75 33.65 2.30
CA GLY A 595 15.83 32.52 2.39
C GLY A 595 15.42 31.95 1.02
N ILE A 596 14.12 31.90 0.71
CA ILE A 596 13.65 31.60 -0.65
C ILE A 596 14.14 32.69 -1.60
N TYR A 597 14.85 32.33 -2.67
CA TYR A 597 15.22 33.26 -3.75
C TYR A 597 14.61 32.86 -5.08
N VAL A 598 13.69 33.69 -5.56
CA VAL A 598 12.90 33.42 -6.77
C VAL A 598 12.80 34.64 -7.68
N TYR A 599 12.72 34.41 -8.99
CA TYR A 599 12.45 35.45 -10.00
C TYR A 599 11.00 35.50 -10.45
N LYS A 600 10.34 34.34 -10.59
CA LYS A 600 8.94 34.26 -11.03
C LYS A 600 8.25 33.08 -10.37
N ALA A 601 7.29 33.35 -9.48
CA ALA A 601 6.64 32.31 -8.70
C ALA A 601 5.29 32.77 -8.14
N VAL A 602 4.39 31.82 -7.94
CA VAL A 602 3.16 31.98 -7.18
C VAL A 602 3.27 31.13 -5.92
N LEU A 603 3.27 31.77 -4.76
CA LEU A 603 3.34 31.12 -3.45
C LEU A 603 1.96 31.18 -2.79
N ILE A 604 1.36 30.02 -2.54
CA ILE A 604 0.03 29.89 -1.90
C ILE A 604 0.10 28.93 -0.71
N ASN A 605 -0.57 29.25 0.40
CA ASN A 605 -0.71 28.35 1.56
C ASN A 605 0.62 27.83 2.15
N ASN A 606 1.73 28.56 2.03
CA ASN A 606 3.02 28.07 2.56
C ASN A 606 3.30 28.58 3.98
N ILE A 607 3.91 27.75 4.82
CA ILE A 607 4.59 28.20 6.04
C ILE A 607 6.07 28.45 5.69
N ILE A 608 6.56 29.66 5.95
CA ILE A 608 7.97 30.03 5.76
C ILE A 608 8.46 30.68 7.06
N TRP A 609 9.16 29.89 7.88
CA TRP A 609 9.42 30.25 9.27
C TRP A 609 10.81 29.86 9.79
N ASN A 610 11.48 30.80 10.43
CA ASN A 610 12.76 30.63 11.11
C ASN A 610 13.87 30.11 10.19
N ASN A 611 13.94 30.63 8.96
CA ASN A 611 15.01 30.23 8.03
C ASN A 611 16.09 31.31 7.94
N ALA A 612 15.68 32.57 7.75
CA ALA A 612 16.59 33.67 7.43
C ALA A 612 16.13 34.99 8.07
N ASP A 613 17.02 35.99 8.10
CA ASP A 613 16.62 37.37 8.44
C ASP A 613 15.53 37.90 7.48
N GLN A 614 15.58 37.44 6.22
CA GLN A 614 14.59 37.71 5.20
C GLN A 614 14.15 36.40 4.54
N GLU A 615 12.93 35.97 4.87
CA GLU A 615 12.36 34.69 4.46
C GLU A 615 12.19 34.54 2.94
N ILE A 616 11.79 35.62 2.25
CA ILE A 616 11.67 35.66 0.78
C ILE A 616 12.50 36.80 0.24
N THR A 617 13.33 36.51 -0.75
CA THR A 617 14.08 37.50 -1.52
C THR A 617 13.78 37.34 -3.00
N ILE A 618 13.49 38.46 -3.65
CA ILE A 618 13.13 38.48 -5.07
C ILE A 618 14.25 39.09 -5.92
N GLY A 619 14.44 38.52 -7.11
CA GLY A 619 15.35 39.07 -8.11
C GLY A 619 14.94 40.47 -8.60
N THR A 620 15.88 41.21 -9.21
CA THR A 620 15.53 42.51 -9.79
C THR A 620 14.60 42.34 -10.98
N GLY A 621 13.42 42.98 -10.92
CA GLY A 621 12.37 42.84 -11.95
C GLY A 621 11.67 41.48 -11.93
N ALA A 622 11.67 40.82 -10.78
CA ALA A 622 10.90 39.62 -10.50
C ALA A 622 9.38 39.86 -10.56
N ASP A 623 8.63 38.81 -10.89
CA ASP A 623 7.17 38.76 -10.91
C ASP A 623 6.72 37.65 -9.95
N VAL A 624 6.56 38.00 -8.67
CA VAL A 624 6.30 37.04 -7.59
C VAL A 624 5.02 37.42 -6.89
N GLU A 625 4.09 36.48 -6.87
CA GLU A 625 2.81 36.62 -6.19
C GLU A 625 2.79 35.74 -4.94
N VAL A 626 2.37 36.31 -3.81
CA VAL A 626 2.33 35.60 -2.53
C VAL A 626 0.97 35.81 -1.88
N ARG A 627 0.24 34.73 -1.61
CA ARG A 627 -1.13 34.75 -1.09
C ARG A 627 -1.33 33.65 -0.04
N TYR A 628 -2.15 33.90 0.98
CA TYR A 628 -2.49 32.92 2.02
C TYR A 628 -1.29 32.20 2.65
N CYS A 629 -0.12 32.87 2.74
CA CYS A 629 1.09 32.29 3.34
C CYS A 629 1.30 32.78 4.78
N ASN A 630 1.89 31.95 5.64
CA ASN A 630 2.41 32.36 6.95
C ASN A 630 3.92 32.60 6.87
N ILE A 631 4.34 33.87 6.93
CA ILE A 631 5.73 34.27 6.65
C ILE A 631 6.29 35.06 7.82
N GLN A 632 7.41 34.59 8.37
CA GLN A 632 8.10 35.32 9.43
C GLN A 632 8.58 36.68 8.93
N GLY A 633 8.27 37.74 9.68
CA GLY A 633 8.53 39.13 9.28
C GLY A 633 7.45 39.72 8.37
N GLY A 634 6.56 38.89 7.84
CA GLY A 634 5.42 39.27 7.01
C GLY A 634 5.77 39.52 5.54
N TRP A 635 4.75 39.48 4.69
CA TRP A 635 4.84 39.78 3.27
C TRP A 635 3.52 40.37 2.77
N GLU A 636 3.58 41.28 1.79
CA GLU A 636 2.37 41.90 1.25
C GLU A 636 1.58 40.93 0.34
N GLY A 637 0.27 40.89 0.50
CA GLY A 637 -0.61 40.01 -0.28
C GLY A 637 -1.87 39.63 0.51
N GLU A 638 -2.93 39.30 -0.22
CA GLU A 638 -4.18 38.83 0.37
C GLU A 638 -3.98 37.49 1.10
N GLY A 639 -4.63 37.33 2.25
CA GLY A 639 -4.57 36.13 3.08
C GLY A 639 -3.26 35.90 3.85
N ASN A 640 -2.19 36.67 3.57
CA ASN A 640 -0.90 36.46 4.23
C ASN A 640 -0.96 36.81 5.73
N ILE A 641 -0.38 35.95 6.55
CA ILE A 641 -0.26 36.10 8.01
C ILE A 641 1.21 36.06 8.46
N ASN A 642 1.48 36.58 9.66
CA ASN A 642 2.80 36.54 10.29
C ASN A 642 2.62 36.21 11.77
N VAL A 643 2.51 34.92 12.05
CA VAL A 643 2.19 34.37 13.37
C VAL A 643 3.00 33.11 13.60
N LEU A 644 3.35 32.83 14.86
CA LEU A 644 4.05 31.60 15.20
C LEU A 644 3.27 30.38 14.66
N PRO A 645 3.89 29.49 13.85
CA PRO A 645 3.23 28.33 13.29
C PRO A 645 2.73 27.32 14.32
N ARG A 646 3.27 27.36 15.55
CA ARG A 646 2.94 26.45 16.66
C ARG A 646 3.04 24.98 16.22
N PHE A 647 4.22 24.61 15.71
CA PHE A 647 4.58 23.23 15.41
C PHE A 647 4.48 22.35 16.67
N ALA A 648 4.03 21.11 16.52
CA ALA A 648 3.79 20.18 17.61
C ALA A 648 5.07 19.72 18.31
N GLY A 649 6.18 19.54 17.58
CA GLY A 649 7.40 18.96 18.14
C GLY A 649 8.69 19.33 17.41
N GLN A 650 8.87 20.61 17.07
CA GLN A 650 10.02 21.13 16.31
C GLN A 650 11.40 20.64 16.82
N SER A 651 11.59 20.55 18.14
CA SER A 651 12.88 20.13 18.74
C SER A 651 13.23 18.65 18.53
N TYR A 652 12.32 17.87 17.98
CA TYR A 652 12.49 16.44 17.71
C TYR A 652 12.07 16.06 16.28
N GLY A 653 11.91 17.04 15.37
CA GLY A 653 11.64 16.81 13.95
C GLY A 653 10.17 16.82 13.53
N ASP A 654 9.23 17.10 14.43
CA ASP A 654 7.78 17.14 14.11
C ASP A 654 7.32 18.58 13.82
N TYR A 655 6.99 18.81 12.55
CA TYR A 655 6.56 20.10 12.00
C TYR A 655 5.06 20.14 11.69
N SER A 656 4.28 19.16 12.16
CA SER A 656 2.82 19.26 12.13
C SER A 656 2.36 20.47 12.94
N ILE A 657 1.28 21.14 12.51
CA ILE A 657 0.74 22.28 13.24
C ILE A 657 -0.25 21.82 14.31
N THR A 658 -0.16 22.41 15.49
CA THR A 658 -1.13 22.13 16.57
C THR A 658 -2.49 22.77 16.27
N GLY A 659 -3.56 22.28 16.90
CA GLY A 659 -4.91 22.88 16.79
C GLY A 659 -5.02 24.32 17.32
N PHE A 660 -3.98 24.83 17.98
CA PHE A 660 -3.90 26.24 18.38
C PHE A 660 -3.22 27.12 17.33
N SER A 661 -2.64 26.55 16.28
CA SER A 661 -2.00 27.32 15.23
C SER A 661 -3.03 28.18 14.49
N HIS A 662 -2.70 29.43 14.25
CA HIS A 662 -3.49 30.30 13.39
C HIS A 662 -3.34 29.94 11.89
N CYS A 663 -2.54 28.93 11.56
CA CYS A 663 -2.46 28.36 10.22
C CYS A 663 -3.63 27.40 9.93
N VAL A 664 -4.30 26.88 10.98
CA VAL A 664 -5.44 25.97 10.84
C VAL A 664 -6.62 26.72 10.20
N GLY A 665 -7.19 26.21 9.12
CA GLY A 665 -8.31 26.80 8.38
C GLY A 665 -8.02 28.13 7.70
N ALA A 666 -6.76 28.56 7.67
CA ALA A 666 -6.38 29.89 7.21
C ALA A 666 -5.95 29.92 5.74
N GLY A 667 -5.80 28.75 5.10
CA GLY A 667 -5.46 28.63 3.69
C GLY A 667 -6.67 28.81 2.79
N ILE A 668 -6.46 28.56 1.49
CA ILE A 668 -7.50 28.62 0.47
C ILE A 668 -7.47 27.38 -0.44
N SER A 669 -8.63 26.83 -0.78
CA SER A 669 -8.76 25.63 -1.62
C SER A 669 -8.52 25.91 -3.11
N GLU A 670 -8.98 27.07 -3.59
CA GLU A 670 -8.79 27.52 -4.97
C GLU A 670 -8.67 29.05 -5.04
N ILE A 671 -7.83 29.55 -5.95
CA ILE A 671 -7.69 30.99 -6.19
C ILE A 671 -7.36 31.29 -7.66
N GLU A 672 -8.03 32.28 -8.24
CA GLU A 672 -7.71 32.79 -9.57
C GLU A 672 -6.74 33.98 -9.46
N ILE A 673 -5.56 33.86 -10.07
CA ILE A 673 -4.56 34.92 -10.16
C ILE A 673 -4.23 35.13 -11.65
N ASN A 674 -4.43 36.36 -12.15
CA ASN A 674 -4.14 36.74 -13.53
C ASN A 674 -4.77 35.84 -14.61
N GLY A 675 -5.92 35.22 -14.32
CA GLY A 675 -6.63 34.34 -15.25
C GLY A 675 -6.24 32.85 -15.16
N THR A 676 -5.32 32.49 -14.25
CA THR A 676 -4.96 31.10 -13.94
C THR A 676 -5.55 30.71 -12.59
N ILE A 677 -6.19 29.54 -12.50
CA ILE A 677 -6.74 29.01 -11.24
C ILE A 677 -5.71 28.06 -10.64
N TYR A 678 -5.39 28.29 -9.37
CA TYR A 678 -4.49 27.47 -8.56
C TYR A 678 -5.29 26.72 -7.51
N TYR A 679 -4.94 25.45 -7.28
CA TYR A 679 -5.61 24.56 -6.33
C TYR A 679 -4.67 24.13 -5.21
N ALA A 680 -5.19 24.03 -3.99
CA ALA A 680 -4.52 23.28 -2.93
C ALA A 680 -4.49 21.78 -3.29
N PRO A 681 -3.44 21.05 -2.88
CA PRO A 681 -3.42 19.58 -2.98
C PRO A 681 -4.61 18.95 -2.25
N GLU A 682 -5.11 17.82 -2.76
CA GLU A 682 -6.23 17.10 -2.16
C GLU A 682 -5.87 16.48 -0.80
N PHE A 683 -4.61 16.09 -0.61
CA PHE A 683 -4.12 15.48 0.62
C PHE A 683 -2.93 16.27 1.19
N ASP A 684 -2.73 16.17 2.51
CA ASP A 684 -1.53 16.64 3.20
C ASP A 684 -0.38 15.63 3.11
N ILE A 685 0.79 15.97 3.65
CA ILE A 685 2.00 15.15 3.50
C ILE A 685 1.89 13.78 4.22
N GLU A 686 0.91 13.60 5.09
CA GLU A 686 0.63 12.33 5.79
C GLU A 686 -0.62 11.62 5.22
N GLY A 687 -1.16 12.09 4.09
CA GLY A 687 -2.34 11.50 3.44
C GLY A 687 -3.69 11.94 4.02
N THR A 688 -3.73 12.98 4.87
CA THR A 688 -4.99 13.54 5.39
C THR A 688 -5.67 14.39 4.33
N ILE A 689 -6.97 14.15 4.06
CA ILE A 689 -7.75 14.93 3.09
C ILE A 689 -7.82 16.42 3.46
N ARG A 690 -7.78 17.31 2.46
CA ARG A 690 -7.97 18.76 2.61
C ARG A 690 -9.28 19.21 1.97
N PRO A 691 -10.06 20.09 2.62
CA PRO A 691 -9.92 20.54 4.01
C PRO A 691 -10.39 19.47 5.01
N ALA A 692 -9.76 19.39 6.19
CA ALA A 692 -10.23 18.56 7.30
C ALA A 692 -10.64 19.41 8.52
N PRO A 693 -11.89 19.32 8.99
CA PRO A 693 -12.98 18.49 8.49
C PRO A 693 -13.59 19.05 7.19
N VAL A 694 -14.24 18.18 6.42
CA VAL A 694 -14.88 18.54 5.15
C VAL A 694 -15.83 19.74 5.34
N GLY A 695 -15.68 20.75 4.48
CA GLY A 695 -16.48 21.97 4.50
C GLY A 695 -15.83 23.17 5.19
N THR A 696 -14.60 23.03 5.73
CA THR A 696 -13.76 24.15 6.16
C THR A 696 -12.85 24.65 5.04
N ASN A 697 -11.87 25.50 5.36
CA ASN A 697 -10.78 25.84 4.45
C ASN A 697 -9.55 24.96 4.76
N PRO A 698 -8.65 24.75 3.80
CA PRO A 698 -7.42 24.01 4.05
C PRO A 698 -6.49 24.77 4.97
N ASP A 699 -5.58 24.05 5.60
CA ASP A 699 -4.53 24.65 6.42
C ASP A 699 -3.42 25.26 5.57
N ILE A 700 -2.74 26.27 6.12
CA ILE A 700 -1.47 26.78 5.58
C ILE A 700 -0.36 25.81 6.00
N GLY A 701 0.41 25.30 5.05
CA GLY A 701 1.56 24.41 5.25
C GLY A 701 1.35 23.00 4.70
N ALA A 702 2.36 22.15 4.92
CA ALA A 702 2.41 20.75 4.44
C ALA A 702 1.50 19.78 5.20
N TYR A 703 0.97 20.18 6.36
CA TYR A 703 0.11 19.35 7.19
C TYR A 703 -1.31 19.92 7.22
N GLU A 704 -2.30 19.04 7.40
CA GLU A 704 -3.69 19.36 7.64
C GLU A 704 -4.07 18.94 9.06
N ASN A 705 -4.73 19.83 9.79
CA ASN A 705 -5.17 19.62 11.15
C ASN A 705 -6.69 19.42 11.18
N LEU A 706 -7.13 18.34 11.80
CA LEU A 706 -8.54 17.92 11.87
C LEU A 706 -9.50 18.92 12.55
N ASN A 707 -9.04 20.06 13.06
CA ASN A 707 -9.90 21.07 13.69
C ASN A 707 -10.53 22.06 12.68
N GLY A 708 -9.94 22.26 11.50
CA GLY A 708 -10.42 23.15 10.43
C GLY A 708 -10.53 24.65 10.73
N GLU A 709 -10.41 25.07 11.99
CA GLU A 709 -10.14 26.44 12.43
C GLU A 709 -9.28 26.43 13.70
N PRO A 710 -8.54 27.51 14.02
CA PRO A 710 -7.73 27.58 15.21
C PRO A 710 -8.61 27.54 16.47
N TYR A 711 -8.24 26.72 17.46
CA TYR A 711 -8.94 26.72 18.74
C TYR A 711 -8.71 28.04 19.50
N VAL A 712 -9.75 28.88 19.57
CA VAL A 712 -9.71 30.16 20.29
C VAL A 712 -10.33 30.00 21.68
N SER A 713 -9.51 29.83 22.73
CA SER A 713 -10.01 29.93 24.10
C SER A 713 -10.27 31.39 24.47
N ALA A 714 -11.44 31.68 25.05
CA ALA A 714 -11.77 32.97 25.63
C ALA A 714 -10.97 33.20 26.92
N GLU A 715 -9.69 33.50 26.78
CA GLU A 715 -8.86 34.36 27.63
C GLU A 715 -7.41 34.23 27.15
N ASN A 716 -6.77 35.38 26.93
CA ASN A 716 -5.39 35.50 26.48
C ASN A 716 -4.41 35.15 27.62
N THR A 717 -4.51 33.92 28.15
CA THR A 717 -3.51 33.36 29.05
C THR A 717 -2.39 32.81 28.20
N GLN A 718 -1.20 33.42 28.32
CA GLN A 718 0.08 32.76 28.10
C GLN A 718 0.04 31.43 28.87
N LEU A 719 -0.31 30.34 28.20
CA LEU A 719 -0.29 29.01 28.80
C LEU A 719 1.16 28.58 28.88
N LEU A 720 1.61 28.39 30.12
CA LEU A 720 2.86 27.71 30.45
C LEU A 720 2.86 26.37 29.71
N VAL A 721 3.78 26.20 28.76
CA VAL A 721 4.13 24.88 28.25
C VAL A 721 4.62 24.07 29.45
N PRO A 722 4.07 22.89 29.76
CA PRO A 722 4.57 22.08 30.87
C PRO A 722 6.04 21.75 30.62
N GLU A 723 6.96 22.33 31.42
CA GLU A 723 8.37 21.96 31.37
C GLU A 723 8.57 20.63 32.12
N TYR A 724 8.70 19.54 31.38
CA TYR A 724 9.16 18.27 31.94
C TYR A 724 10.69 18.24 31.96
N LYS A 725 11.29 18.27 33.15
CA LYS A 725 12.72 18.01 33.27
C LYS A 725 12.92 16.51 33.33
N LEU A 726 13.54 15.92 32.32
CA LEU A 726 13.98 14.52 32.30
C LEU A 726 15.51 14.47 32.22
N GLN A 727 16.17 13.69 33.06
CA GLN A 727 17.62 13.52 33.02
C GLN A 727 18.05 12.19 33.62
N ASN A 728 19.29 11.78 33.37
CA ASN A 728 19.89 10.62 34.01
C ASN A 728 21.32 10.93 34.47
N TYR A 729 21.70 10.43 35.65
CA TYR A 729 23.06 10.59 36.19
C TYR A 729 23.47 9.35 37.01
N PRO A 730 24.71 8.82 36.83
CA PRO A 730 25.71 9.26 35.86
C PRO A 730 25.31 9.00 34.40
N ASN A 731 25.89 9.73 33.46
CA ASN A 731 25.82 9.50 32.01
C ASN A 731 27.13 9.99 31.37
N PRO A 732 28.01 9.12 30.83
CA PRO A 732 27.82 7.67 30.68
C PRO A 732 27.77 6.93 32.03
N PHE A 733 27.17 5.74 32.08
CA PHE A 733 26.98 4.97 33.32
C PHE A 733 27.49 3.52 33.24
N ASN A 734 27.83 2.95 34.39
CA ASN A 734 28.29 1.56 34.54
C ASN A 734 28.09 1.02 35.99
N PRO A 735 27.31 -0.06 36.22
CA PRO A 735 26.21 -0.55 35.38
C PRO A 735 24.91 0.20 35.66
N SER A 736 24.86 1.13 36.62
CA SER A 736 23.63 1.82 37.02
C SER A 736 23.62 3.33 36.80
N THR A 737 22.44 3.85 36.47
CA THR A 737 22.12 5.28 36.37
C THR A 737 20.80 5.56 37.10
N THR A 738 20.67 6.75 37.66
CA THR A 738 19.40 7.23 38.20
C THR A 738 18.74 8.11 37.14
N ILE A 739 17.55 7.74 36.69
CA ILE A 739 16.71 8.57 35.83
C ILE A 739 15.81 9.41 36.74
N SER A 740 15.96 10.73 36.69
CA SER A 740 15.13 11.67 37.46
C SER A 740 14.25 12.50 36.54
N PHE A 741 13.04 12.77 37.01
CA PHE A 741 12.09 13.62 36.31
C PHE A 741 11.26 14.50 37.24
N GLU A 742 10.87 15.68 36.75
CA GLU A 742 9.92 16.60 37.38
C GLU A 742 8.68 16.70 36.48
N SER A 743 7.48 16.69 37.09
CA SER A 743 6.20 16.91 36.39
C SER A 743 5.46 18.07 37.04
N THR A 744 4.74 18.84 36.21
CA THR A 744 3.81 19.90 36.66
C THR A 744 2.35 19.45 36.63
N ASP A 745 2.07 18.21 36.18
CA ASP A 745 0.72 17.66 36.12
C ASP A 745 0.25 17.09 37.46
N SER A 746 -1.05 17.22 37.75
CA SER A 746 -1.69 16.65 38.96
C SER A 746 -1.95 15.14 38.88
N ASN A 747 -1.27 14.43 37.98
CA ASN A 747 -1.51 13.02 37.69
C ASN A 747 -0.91 12.11 38.77
N GLU A 748 -1.58 10.98 39.05
CA GLU A 748 -1.15 10.01 40.07
C GLU A 748 -0.08 9.02 39.56
N TYR A 749 0.13 8.93 38.24
CA TYR A 749 0.96 7.91 37.61
C TYR A 749 1.85 8.45 36.47
N ALA A 750 3.08 7.97 36.40
CA ALA A 750 4.00 8.15 35.27
C ALA A 750 4.70 6.83 34.94
N ARG A 751 5.19 6.70 33.70
CA ARG A 751 5.98 5.53 33.27
C ARG A 751 7.28 5.97 32.62
N ILE A 752 8.38 5.30 32.98
CA ILE A 752 9.65 5.36 32.24
C ILE A 752 9.79 4.10 31.41
N GLU A 753 10.03 4.26 30.11
CA GLU A 753 10.35 3.15 29.21
C GLU A 753 11.72 3.35 28.59
N ILE A 754 12.51 2.28 28.48
CA ILE A 754 13.87 2.30 27.96
C ILE A 754 13.90 1.43 26.71
N TYR A 755 14.55 1.91 25.66
CA TYR A 755 14.64 1.31 24.33
C TYR A 755 16.10 1.21 23.88
N ASN A 756 16.39 0.20 23.05
CA ASN A 756 17.65 0.16 22.30
C ASN A 756 17.52 0.97 20.99
N LEU A 757 18.61 1.10 20.23
CA LEU A 757 18.60 1.84 18.95
C LEU A 757 17.76 1.16 17.86
N LYS A 758 17.38 -0.12 18.03
CA LYS A 758 16.47 -0.84 17.12
C LYS A 758 14.99 -0.63 17.48
N GLY A 759 14.67 0.33 18.35
CA GLY A 759 13.30 0.57 18.80
C GLY A 759 12.71 -0.49 19.74
N GLN A 760 13.48 -1.52 20.14
CA GLN A 760 12.98 -2.59 21.01
C GLN A 760 12.97 -2.13 22.47
N LYS A 761 11.88 -2.44 23.18
CA LYS A 761 11.70 -2.10 24.59
C LYS A 761 12.59 -2.96 25.48
N VAL A 762 13.56 -2.32 26.13
CA VAL A 762 14.56 -2.95 26.99
C VAL A 762 14.05 -3.04 28.43
N ARG A 763 13.41 -2.00 28.96
CA ARG A 763 12.94 -1.98 30.35
C ARG A 763 11.75 -1.04 30.53
N LYS A 764 10.94 -1.25 31.56
CA LYS A 764 9.86 -0.34 31.98
C LYS A 764 9.83 -0.16 33.50
N PHE A 765 9.44 1.03 33.93
CA PHE A 765 9.20 1.38 35.33
C PHE A 765 7.89 2.16 35.44
N ASP A 766 6.94 1.65 36.21
CA ASP A 766 5.73 2.40 36.58
C ASP A 766 6.01 3.15 37.90
N VAL A 767 5.73 4.45 37.93
CA VAL A 767 6.04 5.37 39.04
C VAL A 767 4.74 6.01 39.52
N ILE A 768 4.48 5.91 40.83
CA ILE A 768 3.36 6.61 41.48
C ILE A 768 3.86 8.00 41.88
N LEU A 769 3.18 9.05 41.44
CA LEU A 769 3.52 10.43 41.73
C LEU A 769 2.84 10.89 43.03
N ASN A 770 3.57 11.57 43.90
CA ASN A 770 3.06 11.97 45.22
C ASN A 770 2.16 13.25 45.20
N GLY A 771 1.72 13.71 44.02
CA GLY A 771 0.74 14.79 43.90
C GLY A 771 1.21 16.18 44.37
N VAL A 772 2.52 16.39 44.57
CA VAL A 772 3.11 17.69 44.89
C VAL A 772 3.81 18.27 43.65
N GLU A 773 3.31 19.40 43.18
CA GLU A 773 3.82 20.14 42.02
C GLU A 773 5.32 20.49 42.21
N GLY A 774 6.16 20.10 41.25
CA GLY A 774 7.60 20.38 41.26
C GLY A 774 8.48 19.42 42.09
N GLU A 775 7.94 18.31 42.61
CA GLU A 775 8.73 17.29 43.30
C GLU A 775 9.49 16.39 42.29
N SER A 776 10.81 16.26 42.47
CA SER A 776 11.65 15.39 41.61
C SER A 776 11.43 13.93 41.97
N ASN A 777 10.94 13.16 41.00
CA ASN A 777 10.82 11.71 41.06
C ASN A 777 12.06 11.06 40.45
N SER A 778 12.39 9.84 40.87
CA SER A 778 13.50 9.10 40.28
C SER A 778 13.33 7.59 40.32
N ILE A 779 13.93 6.92 39.35
CA ILE A 779 14.09 5.47 39.31
C ILE A 779 15.56 5.13 39.07
N GLU A 780 16.01 3.98 39.60
CA GLU A 780 17.33 3.45 39.32
C GLU A 780 17.24 2.35 38.27
N TRP A 781 18.02 2.48 37.20
CA TRP A 781 18.20 1.41 36.23
C TRP A 781 19.63 0.86 36.33
N ASN A 782 19.74 -0.45 36.48
CA ASN A 782 20.99 -1.19 36.68
C ASN A 782 21.51 -1.87 35.40
N GLY A 783 21.11 -1.37 34.22
CA GLY A 783 21.56 -1.91 32.92
C GLY A 783 21.01 -3.31 32.65
N THR A 784 19.78 -3.60 33.03
CA THR A 784 19.11 -4.90 32.76
C THR A 784 17.89 -4.77 31.86
N ASP A 785 17.63 -5.81 31.06
CA ASP A 785 16.44 -5.93 30.21
C ASP A 785 15.21 -6.41 30.99
N LEU A 786 14.06 -6.61 30.33
CA LEU A 786 12.80 -7.11 30.94
C LEU A 786 12.95 -8.49 31.60
N ASN A 787 13.92 -9.30 31.18
CA ASN A 787 14.23 -10.61 31.73
C ASN A 787 15.31 -10.57 32.83
N ASN A 788 15.67 -9.37 33.31
CA ASN A 788 16.71 -9.09 34.30
C ASN A 788 18.13 -9.49 33.84
N LYS A 789 18.38 -9.60 32.53
CA LYS A 789 19.71 -9.89 31.96
C LYS A 789 20.45 -8.58 31.67
N GLN A 790 21.77 -8.57 31.88
CA GLN A 790 22.60 -7.40 31.59
C GLN A 790 22.62 -7.07 30.11
N VAL A 791 22.41 -5.79 29.79
CA VAL A 791 22.40 -5.30 28.41
C VAL A 791 23.83 -4.95 27.93
N GLY A 792 24.01 -4.79 26.62
CA GLY A 792 25.32 -4.46 26.03
C GLY A 792 25.75 -3.01 26.29
N SER A 793 27.04 -2.69 26.14
CA SER A 793 27.47 -1.29 26.00
C SER A 793 26.77 -0.69 24.78
N GLY A 794 26.29 0.54 24.87
CA GLY A 794 25.56 1.15 23.76
C GLY A 794 24.73 2.35 24.18
N ILE A 795 24.13 3.00 23.19
CA ILE A 795 23.18 4.08 23.38
C ILE A 795 21.80 3.47 23.63
N TYR A 796 21.12 3.97 24.67
CA TYR A 796 19.74 3.64 24.98
C TYR A 796 18.92 4.92 24.98
N LEU A 797 17.69 4.83 24.49
CA LEU A 797 16.69 5.90 24.57
C LEU A 797 15.79 5.62 25.77
N TYR A 798 15.38 6.66 26.49
CA TYR A 798 14.39 6.53 27.55
C TYR A 798 13.32 7.61 27.43
N LYS A 799 12.07 7.20 27.60
CA LYS A 799 10.86 8.01 27.44
C LYS A 799 10.16 8.16 28.80
N LEU A 800 9.65 9.36 29.08
CA LEU A 800 8.69 9.64 30.14
C LEU A 800 7.30 9.69 29.53
N ILE A 801 6.40 8.88 30.07
CA ILE A 801 5.01 8.75 29.62
C ILE A 801 4.08 9.16 30.76
N ILE A 802 3.18 10.09 30.48
CA ILE A 802 2.13 10.58 31.39
C ILE A 802 0.82 10.56 30.57
N ASP A 803 -0.28 10.05 31.15
CA ASP A 803 -1.58 9.89 30.47
C ASP A 803 -1.52 9.22 29.09
N LYS A 804 -0.73 8.14 28.98
CA LYS A 804 -0.48 7.37 27.74
C LYS A 804 0.20 8.17 26.62
N LYS A 805 0.62 9.42 26.86
CA LYS A 805 1.39 10.24 25.92
C LYS A 805 2.86 10.29 26.32
N THR A 806 3.76 10.23 25.34
CA THR A 806 5.18 10.48 25.58
C THR A 806 5.37 11.98 25.75
N VAL A 807 5.82 12.41 26.93
CA VAL A 807 5.97 13.84 27.28
C VAL A 807 7.42 14.32 27.28
N ALA A 808 8.40 13.40 27.39
CA ALA A 808 9.83 13.71 27.23
C ALA A 808 10.61 12.45 26.82
N SER A 809 11.67 12.62 26.02
CA SER A 809 12.59 11.53 25.65
C SER A 809 14.04 11.99 25.70
N LYS A 810 14.96 11.12 26.15
CA LYS A 810 16.41 11.40 26.16
C LYS A 810 17.24 10.16 25.84
N LYS A 811 18.51 10.39 25.53
CA LYS A 811 19.52 9.33 25.30
C LYS A 811 20.47 9.18 26.48
N MET A 812 20.90 7.95 26.74
CA MET A 812 21.92 7.61 27.73
C MET A 812 22.92 6.61 27.18
N LEU A 813 24.17 6.71 27.63
CA LEU A 813 25.27 5.85 27.18
C LEU A 813 25.67 4.88 28.30
N MET A 814 25.52 3.58 28.06
CA MET A 814 26.03 2.53 28.94
C MET A 814 27.41 2.09 28.47
N ILE A 815 28.36 2.02 29.39
CA ILE A 815 29.72 1.55 29.13
C ILE A 815 30.01 0.38 30.08
N LYS A 816 30.48 -0.75 29.56
CA LYS A 816 30.95 -1.88 30.36
C LYS A 816 32.32 -1.65 30.98
#